data_AF-A0A7C4XLC4-F1
#
_entry.id   AF-A0A7C4XLC4-F1
#
_cell.length_a   1.000
_cell.length_b   1.000
_cell.length_c   1.000
_cell.angle_alpha   90.00
_cell.angle_beta   90.00
_cell.angle_gamma   90.00
#
_symmetry.space_group_name_H-M   'P 1'
#
loop_
_entity.id
_entity.type
_entity.pdbx_description
1 polymer ?
#
loop_
_entity_poly.entity_id
_entity_poly.type
_entity_poly.pdbx_seq_one_letter_code
_entity_poly.pdbx_strand_id
1 'polypeptide(L)'
;MPGRPRKIVRTEEVDLIGAPVKGLEKLSEDLSLSLNRDEMIMLAHYFRDLGRNPTMLEIQAMAQAWSEHCCYKSSKLYLKKFLSGLKTDYTILAMEDDAGVVEFDADHAYVVKMESHNHPSAIEPYGGAATGIGGIIRDILCMGAQPVALLDSIYLGEIIEKGANDHGLTQRFTFNGIVSGIRDYGNRVGIPNVAGSVDFHHSYDNNPLVNAGCIGIARKDNIIRSKIEKVGDLLILAGGRTGRDGIHGVNFASVKISERESNKRAVQLGNPIIKEPLIHSILEAVDLGLIDGMKDLGGGGMSSSVGEMCYAGGTSAEIHLDKVLLKESDMASWEIWISESQERMLLAVSKENLDRIALVFKKWDIEFSVIGTVKDGNNLVIYNGERKEMDLSLPFLTSGPMYCRPYRTKVGDRKETTLPREPQNFNELMLKFASDPNVCSRFRVIRQYDFTVRGNTISKPLTGFPNHETHSDCAIIKPLEESMRGLALSIGTAPRMVSLNPYNGTLAALSEGFRNIMVSGSIPHSIVDSLNFGDPERPDSMGEFVESVRAIGDFCRKFKLPVVAGNVSLYNGSGSSTIIPTPTILFTGICENVTAALSSEFKGAGNMIVLIGKSPPDLSGSLYSIYSGVTSYDAPSVDIDELSRIYSGFIAAFSRGLVVSAHDVSGGGIAMAAFEMSFGRGIGFSIDLSDLSNGRTTQKLFSEAGNRIIAEVKEEDYEEFSKCFTDVNLVKLGRTGGDRVVIDDVSQNYVNLGVEELRDAWDHGLDNYI
;
A
#
# COMPACT_ATOMS: atom_id res chain seq x y z
N MET A 1 17.93 -30.08 -24.84
CA MET A 1 17.91 -31.57 -24.82
C MET A 1 16.47 -32.03 -24.96
N PRO A 2 16.15 -33.10 -25.72
CA PRO A 2 14.80 -33.64 -25.72
C PRO A 2 14.50 -34.18 -24.32
N GLY A 3 13.51 -33.59 -23.65
CA GLY A 3 13.17 -33.87 -22.26
C GLY A 3 12.71 -35.32 -22.06
N ARG A 4 13.08 -35.91 -20.92
CA ARG A 4 12.49 -37.18 -20.47
C ARG A 4 10.96 -37.08 -20.50
N PRO A 5 10.22 -38.11 -20.94
CA PRO A 5 8.77 -38.11 -20.91
C PRO A 5 8.29 -37.86 -19.47
N ARG A 6 7.36 -36.89 -19.30
CA ARG A 6 6.79 -36.53 -18.00
C ARG A 6 6.18 -37.78 -17.35
N LYS A 7 6.50 -38.02 -16.08
CA LYS A 7 5.90 -39.11 -15.32
C LYS A 7 4.50 -38.66 -14.89
N ILE A 8 3.48 -39.15 -15.59
CA ILE A 8 2.08 -38.80 -15.31
C ILE A 8 1.69 -39.39 -13.94
N VAL A 9 1.64 -38.55 -12.91
CA VAL A 9 1.12 -38.90 -11.56
C VAL A 9 -0.40 -39.13 -11.67
N ARG A 10 -0.96 -40.13 -10.99
CA ARG A 10 -2.41 -40.45 -11.02
C ARG A 10 -3.25 -39.25 -10.56
N THR A 11 -4.45 -39.06 -11.14
CA THR A 11 -5.45 -38.14 -10.60
C THR A 11 -5.93 -38.71 -9.28
N GLU A 12 -5.75 -37.96 -8.20
CA GLU A 12 -6.28 -38.30 -6.88
C GLU A 12 -7.68 -37.69 -6.77
N GLU A 13 -8.69 -38.55 -6.71
CA GLU A 13 -10.05 -38.15 -6.33
C GLU A 13 -10.11 -37.97 -4.81
N VAL A 14 -10.84 -36.94 -4.36
CA VAL A 14 -11.04 -36.67 -2.93
C VAL A 14 -12.44 -37.11 -2.54
N ASP A 15 -12.56 -38.00 -1.55
CA ASP A 15 -13.86 -38.48 -1.07
C ASP A 15 -14.58 -37.42 -0.22
N LEU A 16 -15.14 -36.42 -0.89
CA LEU A 16 -15.85 -35.30 -0.27
C LEU A 16 -17.32 -35.64 -0.01
N ILE A 17 -17.99 -36.31 -0.96
CA ILE A 17 -19.42 -36.61 -0.87
C ILE A 17 -19.70 -37.70 0.18
N GLY A 18 -18.80 -38.68 0.31
CA GLY A 18 -18.89 -39.79 1.26
C GLY A 18 -18.45 -39.43 2.68
N ALA A 19 -17.72 -38.33 2.85
CA ALA A 19 -17.25 -37.89 4.15
C ALA A 19 -18.42 -37.50 5.07
N PRO A 20 -18.46 -37.97 6.33
CA PRO A 20 -19.46 -37.52 7.28
C PRO A 20 -19.24 -36.02 7.58
N VAL A 21 -20.31 -35.28 7.88
CA VAL A 21 -20.23 -33.83 8.17
C VAL A 21 -19.19 -33.51 9.25
N LYS A 22 -19.07 -34.34 10.29
CA LYS A 22 -18.06 -34.20 11.35
C LYS A 22 -16.61 -34.40 10.87
N GLY A 23 -16.41 -35.05 9.74
CA GLY A 23 -15.10 -35.31 9.14
C GLY A 23 -14.66 -34.26 8.11
N LEU A 24 -15.54 -33.34 7.71
CA LEU A 24 -15.23 -32.34 6.67
C LEU A 24 -14.19 -31.30 7.13
N GLU A 25 -14.23 -30.87 8.40
CA GLU A 25 -13.23 -29.96 8.98
C GLU A 25 -11.84 -30.61 8.94
N LYS A 26 -11.76 -31.87 9.38
CA LYS A 26 -10.51 -32.65 9.33
C LYS A 26 -10.02 -32.85 7.88
N LEU A 27 -10.92 -33.12 6.94
CA LEU A 27 -10.55 -33.24 5.53
C LEU A 27 -9.96 -31.93 4.98
N SER A 28 -10.52 -30.79 5.38
CA SER A 28 -10.01 -29.46 5.03
C SER A 28 -8.60 -29.23 5.59
N GLU A 29 -8.37 -29.61 6.85
CA GLU A 29 -7.06 -29.54 7.52
C GLU A 29 -6.02 -30.46 6.86
N ASP A 30 -6.37 -31.74 6.65
CA ASP A 30 -5.48 -32.76 6.06
C ASP A 30 -5.03 -32.36 4.64
N LEU A 31 -5.86 -31.60 3.91
CA LEU A 31 -5.59 -31.11 2.56
C LEU A 31 -5.09 -29.65 2.50
N SER A 32 -4.94 -28.99 3.65
CA SER A 32 -4.52 -27.57 3.75
C SER A 32 -5.39 -26.59 2.95
N LEU A 33 -6.71 -26.81 2.94
CA LEU A 33 -7.65 -26.01 2.16
C LEU A 33 -8.03 -24.69 2.84
N SER A 34 -7.88 -24.61 4.17
CA SER A 34 -8.35 -23.46 4.98
C SER A 34 -9.84 -23.11 4.77
N LEU A 35 -10.65 -24.07 4.32
CA LEU A 35 -12.10 -23.92 4.17
C LEU A 35 -12.80 -24.31 5.47
N ASN A 36 -13.76 -23.50 5.89
CA ASN A 36 -14.58 -23.81 7.06
C ASN A 36 -15.62 -24.90 6.75
N ARG A 37 -16.27 -25.40 7.80
CA ARG A 37 -17.25 -26.48 7.66
C ARG A 37 -18.38 -26.15 6.69
N ASP A 38 -18.91 -24.93 6.73
CA ASP A 38 -20.05 -24.54 5.90
C ASP A 38 -19.64 -24.46 4.43
N GLU A 39 -18.44 -23.98 4.15
CA GLU A 39 -17.84 -23.98 2.81
C GLU A 39 -17.62 -25.41 2.29
N MET A 40 -17.09 -26.31 3.12
CA MET A 40 -16.93 -27.72 2.78
C MET A 40 -18.27 -28.42 2.51
N ILE A 41 -19.32 -28.08 3.27
CA ILE A 41 -20.69 -28.56 3.03
C ILE A 41 -21.20 -28.06 1.67
N MET A 42 -21.01 -26.78 1.35
CA MET A 42 -21.40 -26.20 0.06
C MET A 42 -20.71 -26.93 -1.11
N LEU A 43 -19.41 -27.21 -1.00
CA LEU A 43 -18.68 -27.99 -2.00
C LEU A 43 -19.23 -29.41 -2.11
N ALA A 44 -19.49 -30.09 -0.99
CA ALA A 44 -20.05 -31.44 -1.01
C ALA A 44 -21.43 -31.51 -1.69
N HIS A 45 -22.28 -30.49 -1.50
CA HIS A 45 -23.55 -30.38 -2.21
C HIS A 45 -23.35 -30.17 -3.71
N TYR A 46 -22.48 -29.24 -4.10
CA TYR A 46 -22.18 -28.98 -5.50
C TYR A 46 -21.68 -30.23 -6.24
N PHE A 47 -20.71 -30.94 -5.68
CA PHE A 47 -20.17 -32.15 -6.30
C PHE A 47 -21.17 -33.32 -6.28
N ARG A 48 -22.06 -33.38 -5.28
CA ARG A 48 -23.18 -34.33 -5.27
C ARG A 48 -24.16 -34.09 -6.41
N ASP A 49 -24.46 -32.82 -6.72
CA ASP A 49 -25.33 -32.45 -7.83
C ASP A 49 -24.68 -32.78 -9.19
N LEU A 50 -23.35 -32.73 -9.27
CA LEU A 50 -22.57 -33.22 -10.42
C LEU A 50 -22.48 -34.76 -10.50
N GLY A 51 -22.88 -35.48 -9.45
CA GLY A 51 -22.85 -36.95 -9.41
C GLY A 51 -21.45 -37.56 -9.30
N ARG A 52 -20.42 -36.80 -8.89
CA ARG A 52 -19.04 -37.26 -8.78
C ARG A 52 -18.26 -36.53 -7.69
N ASN A 53 -17.24 -37.19 -7.13
CA ASN A 53 -16.30 -36.52 -6.23
C ASN A 53 -15.39 -35.52 -7.01
N PRO A 54 -14.84 -34.49 -6.32
CA PRO A 54 -13.86 -33.59 -6.90
C PRO A 54 -12.51 -34.28 -7.14
N THR A 55 -11.79 -33.81 -8.15
CA THR A 55 -10.35 -34.10 -8.25
C THR A 55 -9.56 -33.26 -7.26
N MET A 56 -8.32 -33.67 -6.93
CA MET A 56 -7.41 -32.86 -6.12
C MET A 56 -7.19 -31.47 -6.71
N LEU A 57 -7.12 -31.35 -8.04
CA LEU A 57 -6.98 -30.05 -8.70
C LEU A 57 -8.20 -29.17 -8.46
N GLU A 58 -9.41 -29.72 -8.62
CA GLU A 58 -10.66 -28.98 -8.42
C GLU A 58 -10.81 -28.47 -6.99
N ILE A 59 -10.57 -29.32 -5.98
CA ILE A 59 -10.75 -28.90 -4.59
C ILE A 59 -9.70 -27.87 -4.16
N GLN A 60 -8.46 -27.98 -4.66
CA GLN A 60 -7.39 -27.02 -4.40
C GLN A 60 -7.65 -25.68 -5.11
N ALA A 61 -8.16 -25.71 -6.35
CA ALA A 61 -8.57 -24.51 -7.07
C ALA A 61 -9.71 -23.77 -6.34
N MET A 62 -10.72 -24.51 -5.86
CA MET A 62 -11.82 -23.94 -5.08
C MET A 62 -11.34 -23.34 -3.76
N ALA A 63 -10.44 -24.02 -3.05
CA ALA A 63 -9.90 -23.52 -1.79
C ALA A 63 -9.19 -22.17 -1.96
N GLN A 64 -8.33 -22.06 -2.97
CA GLN A 64 -7.61 -20.81 -3.26
C GLN A 64 -8.57 -19.70 -3.71
N ALA A 65 -9.51 -19.99 -4.61
CA ALA A 65 -10.47 -19.02 -5.12
C ALA A 65 -11.42 -18.51 -4.02
N TRP A 66 -11.82 -19.39 -3.10
CA TRP A 66 -12.69 -19.04 -1.98
C TRP A 66 -11.90 -18.62 -0.74
N SER A 67 -10.59 -18.39 -0.81
CA SER A 67 -9.82 -17.83 0.31
C SER A 67 -10.29 -16.40 0.65
N GLU A 68 -9.99 -15.91 1.86
CA GLU A 68 -10.32 -14.51 2.21
C GLU A 68 -9.55 -13.55 1.31
N HIS A 69 -8.29 -13.87 1.02
CA HIS A 69 -7.39 -13.09 0.16
C HIS A 69 -7.94 -12.90 -1.26
N CYS A 70 -8.55 -13.93 -1.87
CA CYS A 70 -9.04 -13.83 -3.24
C CYS A 70 -10.49 -13.34 -3.32
N CYS A 71 -11.37 -13.83 -2.44
CA CYS A 71 -12.81 -13.56 -2.57
C CYS A 71 -13.29 -12.35 -1.74
N TYR A 72 -12.49 -11.86 -0.78
CA TYR A 72 -12.86 -10.74 0.09
C TYR A 72 -14.16 -11.03 0.86
N LYS A 73 -14.34 -12.29 1.28
CA LYS A 73 -15.62 -12.84 1.77
C LYS A 73 -16.20 -12.02 2.92
N SER A 74 -15.34 -11.46 3.77
CA SER A 74 -15.71 -10.68 4.96
C SER A 74 -15.80 -9.18 4.70
N SER A 75 -15.05 -8.67 3.71
CA SER A 75 -14.88 -7.24 3.44
C SER A 75 -15.76 -6.72 2.28
N LYS A 76 -16.01 -7.54 1.25
CA LYS A 76 -16.70 -7.18 0.00
C LYS A 76 -18.06 -6.50 0.21
N LEU A 77 -18.83 -6.94 1.20
CA LEU A 77 -20.12 -6.33 1.54
C LEU A 77 -19.97 -4.85 1.91
N TYR A 78 -18.99 -4.53 2.76
CA TYR A 78 -18.80 -3.18 3.31
C TYR A 78 -18.05 -2.27 2.34
N LEU A 79 -17.08 -2.81 1.59
CA LEU A 79 -16.45 -2.10 0.48
C LEU A 79 -17.52 -1.66 -0.52
N LYS A 80 -18.43 -2.56 -0.93
CA LYS A 80 -19.55 -2.19 -1.81
C LYS A 80 -20.46 -1.15 -1.16
N LYS A 81 -20.79 -1.31 0.12
CA LYS A 81 -21.70 -0.39 0.82
C LYS A 81 -21.16 1.05 0.88
N PHE A 82 -19.88 1.22 1.15
CA PHE A 82 -19.31 2.53 1.48
C PHE A 82 -18.41 3.12 0.39
N LEU A 83 -17.84 2.31 -0.50
CA LEU A 83 -16.90 2.77 -1.54
C LEU A 83 -17.47 2.72 -2.96
N SER A 84 -18.59 2.00 -3.19
CA SER A 84 -19.21 1.99 -4.52
C SER A 84 -19.67 3.38 -4.94
N GLY A 85 -19.44 3.69 -6.22
CA GLY A 85 -19.87 4.96 -6.82
C GLY A 85 -18.95 6.14 -6.52
N LEU A 86 -17.83 5.92 -5.83
CA LEU A 86 -16.76 6.92 -5.68
C LEU A 86 -15.94 7.00 -6.98
N LYS A 87 -16.54 7.64 -7.99
CA LYS A 87 -15.93 7.89 -9.30
C LYS A 87 -16.12 9.34 -9.71
N THR A 88 -15.27 9.79 -10.61
CA THR A 88 -15.30 11.12 -11.23
C THR A 88 -15.28 10.98 -12.76
N ASP A 89 -15.49 12.08 -13.49
CA ASP A 89 -15.45 12.07 -14.96
C ASP A 89 -14.08 11.70 -15.53
N TYR A 90 -13.02 11.92 -14.75
CA TYR A 90 -11.64 11.58 -15.09
C TYR A 90 -11.23 10.16 -14.62
N THR A 91 -12.16 9.40 -14.03
CA THR A 91 -11.93 8.00 -13.64
C THR A 91 -12.21 7.08 -14.83
N ILE A 92 -11.18 6.40 -15.35
CA ILE A 92 -11.32 5.50 -16.50
C ILE A 92 -11.73 4.10 -16.03
N LEU A 93 -10.98 3.53 -15.07
CA LEU A 93 -11.29 2.27 -14.41
C LEU A 93 -11.12 2.43 -12.90
N ALA A 94 -12.15 2.03 -12.13
CA ALA A 94 -12.09 2.06 -10.68
C ALA A 94 -12.73 0.81 -10.09
N MET A 95 -11.90 0.01 -9.39
CA MET A 95 -12.28 -1.28 -8.78
C MET A 95 -12.90 -2.28 -9.77
N GLU A 96 -12.50 -2.21 -11.04
CA GLU A 96 -13.01 -3.07 -12.13
C GLU A 96 -11.99 -4.08 -12.65
N ASP A 97 -10.71 -3.76 -12.56
CA ASP A 97 -9.56 -4.58 -13.00
C ASP A 97 -8.47 -4.57 -11.92
N ASP A 98 -7.31 -5.15 -12.21
CA ASP A 98 -6.22 -5.37 -11.24
C ASP A 98 -5.69 -4.05 -10.62
N ALA A 99 -5.67 -2.97 -11.40
CA ALA A 99 -5.26 -1.63 -10.98
C ALA A 99 -6.26 -0.53 -11.38
N GLY A 100 -6.20 0.61 -10.69
CA GLY A 100 -7.01 1.78 -10.98
C GLY A 100 -6.41 2.57 -12.14
N VAL A 101 -7.25 3.02 -13.07
CA VAL A 101 -6.82 3.81 -14.23
C VAL A 101 -7.51 5.16 -14.21
N VAL A 102 -6.73 6.22 -14.23
CA VAL A 102 -7.21 7.59 -14.05
C VAL A 102 -6.57 8.49 -15.09
N GLU A 103 -7.32 9.45 -15.60
CA GLU A 103 -6.81 10.43 -16.56
C GLU A 103 -5.64 11.21 -15.98
N PHE A 104 -4.54 11.27 -16.73
CA PHE A 104 -3.44 12.18 -16.46
C PHE A 104 -3.59 13.46 -17.28
N ASP A 105 -3.83 13.34 -18.58
CA ASP A 105 -4.13 14.43 -19.51
C ASP A 105 -5.06 13.94 -20.64
N ALA A 106 -5.20 14.68 -21.74
CA ALA A 106 -6.11 14.31 -22.84
C ALA A 106 -5.80 12.93 -23.45
N ASP A 107 -4.52 12.55 -23.55
CA ASP A 107 -4.05 11.36 -24.29
C ASP A 107 -3.52 10.27 -23.35
N HIS A 108 -3.15 10.62 -22.11
CA HIS A 108 -2.51 9.72 -21.16
C HIS A 108 -3.35 9.47 -19.92
N ALA A 109 -3.13 8.30 -19.34
CA ALA A 109 -3.65 7.89 -18.05
C ALA A 109 -2.50 7.45 -17.15
N TYR A 110 -2.64 7.69 -15.85
CA TYR A 110 -1.83 6.99 -14.87
C TYR A 110 -2.57 5.77 -14.33
N VAL A 111 -1.81 4.72 -14.04
CA VAL A 111 -2.29 3.48 -13.46
C VAL A 111 -1.73 3.37 -12.06
N VAL A 112 -2.55 3.03 -11.08
CA VAL A 112 -2.14 2.99 -9.66
C VAL A 112 -2.74 1.80 -8.94
N LYS A 113 -1.91 1.17 -8.11
CA LYS A 113 -2.30 0.06 -7.24
C LYS A 113 -1.45 0.08 -5.97
N MET A 114 -1.97 -0.53 -4.92
CA MET A 114 -1.25 -0.85 -3.70
C MET A 114 -1.67 -2.22 -3.21
N GLU A 115 -0.72 -2.99 -2.69
CA GLU A 115 -0.90 -4.33 -2.13
C GLU A 115 -0.22 -4.44 -0.75
N SER A 116 -0.38 -5.60 -0.11
CA SER A 116 0.28 -5.96 1.15
C SER A 116 0.94 -7.32 1.07
N HIS A 117 2.11 -7.49 1.66
CA HIS A 117 2.81 -8.78 1.71
C HIS A 117 3.23 -9.14 3.15
N ASN A 118 2.26 -9.07 4.07
CA ASN A 118 2.47 -9.12 5.52
C ASN A 118 2.93 -10.49 6.01
N HIS A 119 2.12 -11.54 5.85
CA HIS A 119 2.44 -12.88 6.35
C HIS A 119 3.74 -13.46 5.77
N PRO A 120 4.04 -13.32 4.46
CA PRO A 120 5.33 -13.75 3.93
C PRO A 120 6.50 -12.98 4.55
N SER A 121 6.37 -11.66 4.74
CA SER A 121 7.40 -10.82 5.35
C SER A 121 7.60 -11.11 6.85
N ALA A 122 6.59 -11.66 7.53
CA ALA A 122 6.72 -12.12 8.92
C ALA A 122 7.59 -13.38 9.05
N ILE A 123 7.62 -14.24 8.02
CA ILE A 123 8.37 -15.50 8.02
C ILE A 123 9.76 -15.31 7.41
N GLU A 124 9.82 -14.70 6.23
CA GLU A 124 11.06 -14.45 5.49
C GLU A 124 11.03 -13.00 4.97
N PRO A 125 11.53 -12.06 5.79
CA PRO A 125 11.36 -10.62 5.55
C PRO A 125 11.91 -10.13 4.22
N TYR A 126 13.03 -10.69 3.74
CA TYR A 126 13.66 -10.24 2.50
C TYR A 126 12.84 -10.64 1.26
N GLY A 127 12.58 -11.93 1.10
CA GLY A 127 11.83 -12.49 -0.01
C GLY A 127 10.39 -11.99 0.00
N GLY A 128 9.75 -11.96 1.18
CA GLY A 128 8.40 -11.42 1.34
C GLY A 128 8.26 -9.99 0.82
N ALA A 129 9.16 -9.09 1.20
CA ALA A 129 9.11 -7.71 0.73
C ALA A 129 9.49 -7.58 -0.75
N ALA A 130 10.51 -8.33 -1.21
CA ALA A 130 10.95 -8.32 -2.60
C ALA A 130 9.85 -8.80 -3.57
N THR A 131 9.12 -9.86 -3.23
CA THR A 131 8.01 -10.34 -4.07
C THR A 131 6.79 -9.44 -3.99
N GLY A 132 6.59 -8.72 -2.88
CA GLY A 132 5.59 -7.65 -2.80
C GLY A 132 5.85 -6.55 -3.84
N ILE A 133 7.09 -6.07 -3.96
CA ILE A 133 7.50 -5.13 -5.03
C ILE A 133 7.33 -5.77 -6.42
N GLY A 134 7.76 -7.02 -6.59
CA GLY A 134 7.63 -7.72 -7.86
C GLY A 134 6.18 -7.97 -8.29
N GLY A 135 5.27 -8.16 -7.35
CA GLY A 135 3.82 -8.30 -7.52
C GLY A 135 3.21 -7.00 -8.01
N ILE A 136 3.36 -5.92 -7.24
CA ILE A 136 2.74 -4.63 -7.55
C ILE A 136 3.17 -4.06 -8.91
N ILE A 137 4.41 -4.32 -9.33
CA ILE A 137 4.89 -3.95 -10.68
C ILE A 137 4.10 -4.66 -11.78
N ARG A 138 3.70 -5.92 -11.56
CA ARG A 138 2.90 -6.68 -12.53
C ARG A 138 1.49 -6.14 -12.66
N ASP A 139 0.87 -5.73 -11.56
CA ASP A 139 -0.49 -5.15 -11.60
C ASP A 139 -0.55 -3.88 -12.45
N ILE A 140 0.52 -3.09 -12.42
CA ILE A 140 0.64 -1.92 -13.29
C ILE A 140 0.90 -2.34 -14.74
N LEU A 141 1.80 -3.31 -14.93
CA LEU A 141 2.17 -3.80 -16.26
C LEU A 141 0.99 -4.49 -16.97
N CYS A 142 0.11 -5.20 -16.26
CA CYS A 142 -1.02 -5.93 -16.85
C CYS A 142 -2.05 -4.99 -17.50
N MET A 143 -2.10 -3.74 -17.04
CA MET A 143 -2.92 -2.68 -17.66
C MET A 143 -2.25 -2.06 -18.90
N GLY A 144 -1.07 -2.55 -19.31
CA GLY A 144 -0.29 -1.99 -20.42
C GLY A 144 0.47 -0.71 -20.09
N ALA A 145 0.62 -0.39 -18.79
CA ALA A 145 1.30 0.82 -18.34
C ALA A 145 2.77 0.56 -17.99
N GLN A 146 3.62 1.53 -18.31
CA GLN A 146 5.02 1.54 -17.87
C GLN A 146 5.06 1.91 -16.39
N PRO A 147 5.54 1.03 -15.49
CA PRO A 147 5.81 1.41 -14.11
C PRO A 147 6.85 2.52 -14.05
N VAL A 148 6.57 3.59 -13.30
CA VAL A 148 7.44 4.79 -13.21
C VAL A 148 7.81 5.16 -11.77
N ALA A 149 7.10 4.68 -10.76
CA ALA A 149 7.43 4.90 -9.37
C ALA A 149 6.89 3.78 -8.46
N LEU A 150 7.64 3.49 -7.41
CA LEU A 150 7.26 2.64 -6.28
C LEU A 150 7.06 3.49 -5.03
N LEU A 151 6.26 2.96 -4.12
CA LEU A 151 6.05 3.49 -2.78
C LEU A 151 6.00 2.36 -1.76
N ASP A 152 6.44 2.58 -0.53
CA ASP A 152 6.38 1.58 0.55
C ASP A 152 5.90 2.15 1.89
N SER A 153 5.04 1.41 2.59
CA SER A 153 4.62 1.75 3.96
C SER A 153 4.85 0.53 4.85
N ILE A 154 5.71 0.69 5.85
CA ILE A 154 6.24 -0.39 6.68
C ILE A 154 5.84 -0.16 8.14
N TYR A 155 5.21 -1.16 8.75
CA TYR A 155 4.83 -1.13 10.16
C TYR A 155 5.49 -2.28 10.90
N LEU A 156 6.28 -1.97 11.92
CA LEU A 156 7.19 -2.89 12.59
C LEU A 156 6.96 -2.92 14.09
N GLY A 157 7.39 -4.01 14.73
CA GLY A 157 7.42 -4.11 16.18
C GLY A 157 8.38 -3.09 16.80
N GLU A 158 8.28 -2.91 18.12
CA GLU A 158 9.27 -2.10 18.84
C GLU A 158 10.64 -2.79 18.78
N ILE A 159 11.67 -2.07 18.36
CA ILE A 159 13.00 -2.65 18.18
C ILE A 159 13.70 -2.73 19.55
N ILE A 160 13.24 -3.67 20.37
CA ILE A 160 13.81 -4.00 21.69
C ILE A 160 14.78 -5.16 21.52
N GLU A 161 15.93 -5.12 22.20
CA GLU A 161 16.81 -6.28 22.30
C GLU A 161 16.07 -7.43 23.03
N LYS A 162 15.73 -8.48 22.28
CA LYS A 162 15.13 -9.69 22.85
C LYS A 162 16.15 -10.41 23.74
N GLY A 163 15.69 -10.93 24.88
CA GLY A 163 16.47 -11.83 25.72
C GLY A 163 16.75 -13.16 25.01
N ALA A 164 17.83 -13.86 25.41
CA ALA A 164 18.38 -15.05 24.76
C ALA A 164 17.45 -16.28 24.62
N ASN A 165 16.21 -16.23 25.12
CA ASN A 165 15.25 -17.35 25.15
C ASN A 165 14.00 -17.13 24.25
N ASP A 166 13.98 -16.09 23.42
CA ASP A 166 12.88 -15.85 22.48
C ASP A 166 13.20 -16.50 21.12
N HIS A 167 12.32 -17.39 20.64
CA HIS A 167 12.55 -18.23 19.46
C HIS A 167 12.09 -17.60 18.13
N GLY A 168 11.60 -16.36 18.13
CA GLY A 168 11.18 -15.61 16.93
C GLY A 168 12.28 -14.75 16.28
N LEU A 169 12.03 -14.26 15.06
CA LEU A 169 12.89 -13.26 14.42
C LEU A 169 12.98 -12.00 15.29
N THR A 170 14.15 -11.35 15.30
CA THR A 170 14.31 -10.06 15.98
C THR A 170 13.73 -8.94 15.10
N GLN A 171 13.18 -7.88 15.70
CA GLN A 171 12.66 -6.76 14.92
C GLN A 171 13.73 -6.10 14.05
N ARG A 172 14.98 -6.04 14.54
CA ARG A 172 16.11 -5.55 13.76
C ARG A 172 16.36 -6.39 12.50
N PHE A 173 16.30 -7.72 12.61
CA PHE A 173 16.42 -8.61 11.46
C PHE A 173 15.26 -8.44 10.48
N THR A 174 14.03 -8.38 10.99
CA THR A 174 12.82 -8.17 10.19
C THR A 174 12.87 -6.86 9.41
N PHE A 175 13.21 -5.76 10.09
CA PHE A 175 13.34 -4.44 9.47
C PHE A 175 14.41 -4.42 8.36
N ASN A 176 15.62 -4.90 8.67
CA ASN A 176 16.71 -4.96 7.70
C ASN A 176 16.40 -5.84 6.49
N GLY A 177 15.72 -6.98 6.72
CA GLY A 177 15.31 -7.88 5.67
C GLY A 177 14.30 -7.23 4.72
N ILE A 178 13.24 -6.60 5.27
CA ILE A 178 12.21 -5.89 4.47
C ILE A 178 12.85 -4.80 3.62
N VAL A 179 13.62 -3.89 4.24
CA VAL A 179 14.25 -2.77 3.52
C VAL A 179 15.22 -3.29 2.45
N SER A 180 16.00 -4.33 2.76
CA SER A 180 16.90 -4.95 1.79
C SER A 180 16.15 -5.59 0.63
N GLY A 181 15.00 -6.24 0.88
CA GLY A 181 14.17 -6.84 -0.15
C GLY A 181 13.56 -5.81 -1.11
N ILE A 182 13.01 -4.73 -0.56
CA ILE A 182 12.47 -3.60 -1.34
C ILE A 182 13.57 -2.97 -2.20
N ARG A 183 14.69 -2.62 -1.55
CA ARG A 183 15.88 -2.06 -2.22
C ARG A 183 16.31 -2.94 -3.38
N ASP A 184 16.55 -4.21 -3.10
CA ASP A 184 17.18 -5.11 -4.05
C ASP A 184 16.28 -5.38 -5.26
N TYR A 185 14.96 -5.44 -5.08
CA TYR A 185 14.04 -5.63 -6.21
C TYR A 185 13.89 -4.32 -7.01
N GLY A 186 13.50 -3.22 -6.35
CA GLY A 186 13.26 -1.93 -7.02
C GLY A 186 14.49 -1.42 -7.78
N ASN A 187 15.65 -1.42 -7.13
CA ASN A 187 16.89 -0.92 -7.74
C ASN A 187 17.34 -1.79 -8.93
N ARG A 188 17.19 -3.12 -8.86
CA ARG A 188 17.62 -4.01 -9.95
C ARG A 188 16.68 -3.96 -11.16
N VAL A 189 15.38 -3.74 -10.95
CA VAL A 189 14.41 -3.51 -12.05
C VAL A 189 14.54 -2.10 -12.62
N GLY A 190 15.10 -1.15 -11.85
CA GLY A 190 15.31 0.22 -12.30
C GLY A 190 14.05 1.09 -12.22
N ILE A 191 13.20 0.85 -11.21
CA ILE A 191 12.03 1.68 -10.91
C ILE A 191 12.29 2.40 -9.58
N PRO A 192 12.16 3.74 -9.52
CA PRO A 192 12.51 4.50 -8.32
C PRO A 192 11.46 4.30 -7.23
N ASN A 193 11.90 4.11 -5.99
CA ASN A 193 11.02 4.13 -4.81
C ASN A 193 10.99 5.55 -4.21
N VAL A 194 9.91 6.29 -4.47
CA VAL A 194 9.92 7.76 -4.35
C VAL A 194 9.26 8.29 -3.09
N ALA A 195 8.41 7.51 -2.42
CA ALA A 195 7.73 7.95 -1.21
C ALA A 195 7.40 6.76 -0.32
N GLY A 196 7.35 6.98 0.99
CA GLY A 196 7.06 5.91 1.94
C GLY A 196 6.82 6.38 3.36
N SER A 197 6.46 5.44 4.23
CA SER A 197 6.35 5.68 5.67
C SER A 197 6.86 4.49 6.49
N VAL A 198 7.36 4.77 7.69
CA VAL A 198 7.81 3.75 8.65
C VAL A 198 7.31 4.10 10.04
N ASP A 199 6.63 3.16 10.69
CA ASP A 199 6.07 3.32 12.04
C ASP A 199 6.37 2.06 12.89
N PHE A 200 6.66 2.27 14.17
CA PHE A 200 7.04 1.21 15.12
C PHE A 200 6.04 1.12 16.25
N HIS A 201 5.41 -0.04 16.44
CA HIS A 201 4.48 -0.31 17.54
C HIS A 201 4.48 -1.79 17.91
N HIS A 202 4.48 -2.10 19.23
CA HIS A 202 4.56 -3.48 19.74
C HIS A 202 3.50 -4.45 19.18
N SER A 203 2.35 -3.96 18.72
CA SER A 203 1.31 -4.82 18.10
C SER A 203 1.77 -5.51 16.82
N TYR A 204 2.84 -5.04 16.19
CA TYR A 204 3.39 -5.60 14.96
C TYR A 204 4.56 -6.57 15.23
N ASP A 205 4.91 -6.84 16.49
CA ASP A 205 6.08 -7.66 16.86
C ASP A 205 6.12 -9.04 16.17
N ASN A 206 4.95 -9.66 15.98
CA ASN A 206 4.86 -10.98 15.35
C ASN A 206 4.26 -10.95 13.94
N ASN A 207 3.84 -9.77 13.47
CA ASN A 207 3.15 -9.60 12.21
C ASN A 207 3.45 -8.20 11.65
N PRO A 208 4.67 -7.99 11.10
CA PRO A 208 4.99 -6.75 10.40
C PRO A 208 4.03 -6.55 9.23
N LEU A 209 3.77 -5.29 8.89
CA LEU A 209 3.01 -4.94 7.70
C LEU A 209 3.93 -4.34 6.67
N VAL A 210 3.81 -4.81 5.43
CA VAL A 210 4.60 -4.35 4.29
C VAL A 210 3.64 -4.04 3.16
N ASN A 211 3.32 -2.77 2.99
CA ASN A 211 2.46 -2.29 1.92
C ASN A 211 3.32 -1.73 0.78
N ALA A 212 3.07 -2.19 -0.43
CA ALA A 212 3.80 -1.79 -1.63
C ALA A 212 2.84 -1.13 -2.64
N GLY A 213 3.15 0.09 -3.06
CA GLY A 213 2.43 0.84 -4.07
C GLY A 213 3.23 0.97 -5.35
N CYS A 214 2.55 1.09 -6.49
CA CYS A 214 3.19 1.39 -7.76
C CYS A 214 2.32 2.33 -8.60
N ILE A 215 2.99 3.22 -9.33
CA ILE A 215 2.40 4.12 -10.31
C ILE A 215 2.99 3.79 -11.68
N GLY A 216 2.13 3.68 -12.69
CA GLY A 216 2.51 3.61 -14.09
C GLY A 216 1.89 4.71 -14.93
N ILE A 217 2.43 4.90 -16.13
CA ILE A 217 1.89 5.82 -17.14
C ILE A 217 1.64 5.06 -18.45
N ALA A 218 0.53 5.36 -19.12
CA ALA A 218 0.16 4.77 -20.40
C ALA A 218 -0.58 5.80 -21.27
N ARG A 219 -0.56 5.59 -22.59
CA ARG A 219 -1.57 6.21 -23.46
C ARG A 219 -2.92 5.55 -23.20
N LYS A 220 -4.01 6.32 -23.28
CA LYS A 220 -5.36 5.81 -23.01
C LYS A 220 -5.79 4.68 -23.95
N ASP A 221 -5.32 4.71 -25.20
CA ASP A 221 -5.58 3.68 -26.22
C ASP A 221 -4.75 2.40 -26.04
N ASN A 222 -3.69 2.45 -25.24
CA ASN A 222 -2.86 1.31 -24.89
C ASN A 222 -3.34 0.58 -23.63
N ILE A 223 -4.39 1.05 -22.95
CA ILE A 223 -4.88 0.40 -21.73
C ILE A 223 -5.45 -0.99 -22.06
N ILE A 224 -4.80 -2.02 -21.54
CA ILE A 224 -5.23 -3.42 -21.68
C ILE A 224 -6.17 -3.77 -20.54
N ARG A 225 -7.21 -4.56 -20.84
CA ARG A 225 -8.19 -5.02 -19.85
C ARG A 225 -7.86 -6.43 -19.38
N SER A 226 -8.20 -6.75 -18.14
CA SER A 226 -8.06 -8.10 -17.57
C SER A 226 -9.27 -8.98 -17.86
N LYS A 227 -9.72 -8.97 -19.12
CA LYS A 227 -10.85 -9.76 -19.63
C LYS A 227 -10.55 -10.28 -21.04
N ILE A 228 -11.18 -11.39 -21.44
CA ILE A 228 -11.00 -11.96 -22.78
C ILE A 228 -12.35 -12.27 -23.40
N GLU A 229 -12.71 -11.56 -24.46
CA GLU A 229 -14.03 -11.68 -25.10
C GLU A 229 -13.99 -12.55 -26.37
N LYS A 230 -12.80 -12.75 -26.95
CA LYS A 230 -12.64 -13.37 -28.26
C LYS A 230 -12.35 -14.87 -28.15
N VAL A 231 -13.36 -15.66 -28.51
CA VAL A 231 -13.23 -17.12 -28.62
C VAL A 231 -12.20 -17.49 -29.69
N GLY A 232 -11.32 -18.44 -29.36
CA GLY A 232 -10.26 -18.92 -30.25
C GLY A 232 -8.91 -18.24 -30.04
N ASP A 233 -8.82 -17.20 -29.22
CA ASP A 233 -7.54 -16.61 -28.80
C ASP A 233 -6.70 -17.64 -28.05
N LEU A 234 -5.39 -17.54 -28.24
CA LEU A 234 -4.41 -18.38 -27.57
C LEU A 234 -4.09 -17.80 -26.20
N LEU A 235 -3.99 -18.68 -25.20
CA LEU A 235 -3.51 -18.30 -23.88
C LEU A 235 -2.01 -18.61 -23.79
N ILE A 236 -1.23 -17.56 -23.56
CA ILE A 236 0.23 -17.59 -23.49
C ILE A 236 0.67 -17.27 -22.07
N LEU A 237 1.55 -18.10 -21.52
CA LEU A 237 2.26 -17.82 -20.29
C LEU A 237 3.67 -17.33 -20.65
N ALA A 238 4.06 -16.12 -20.25
CA ALA A 238 5.36 -15.52 -20.54
C ALA A 238 6.13 -15.17 -19.25
N GLY A 239 7.46 -15.26 -19.30
CA GLY A 239 8.36 -14.91 -18.20
C GLY A 239 8.91 -16.14 -17.45
N GLY A 240 8.80 -16.14 -16.12
CA GLY A 240 9.35 -17.16 -15.25
C GLY A 240 8.74 -18.56 -15.43
N ARG A 241 9.52 -19.61 -15.19
CA ARG A 241 9.02 -20.99 -15.18
C ARG A 241 8.23 -21.29 -13.90
N THR A 242 7.25 -22.17 -14.00
CA THR A 242 6.38 -22.60 -12.89
C THR A 242 7.07 -23.65 -12.01
N GLY A 243 7.10 -23.43 -10.70
CA GLY A 243 7.71 -24.30 -9.68
C GLY A 243 6.84 -24.44 -8.43
N ARG A 244 7.34 -25.14 -7.40
CA ARG A 244 6.64 -25.29 -6.11
C ARG A 244 6.80 -24.07 -5.19
N ASP A 245 6.69 -22.88 -5.77
CA ASP A 245 6.82 -21.61 -5.05
C ASP A 245 5.45 -21.12 -4.59
N GLY A 246 5.31 -20.77 -3.32
CA GLY A 246 4.11 -20.13 -2.79
C GLY A 246 2.84 -20.97 -2.84
N ILE A 247 2.96 -22.29 -2.99
CA ILE A 247 1.79 -23.18 -2.95
C ILE A 247 1.11 -23.03 -1.59
N HIS A 248 -0.22 -22.79 -1.61
CA HIS A 248 -1.05 -22.46 -0.44
C HIS A 248 -0.76 -21.10 0.21
N GLY A 249 -0.09 -20.18 -0.50
CA GLY A 249 0.21 -18.82 -0.02
C GLY A 249 -1.03 -18.03 0.39
N VAL A 250 -2.05 -17.97 -0.47
CA VAL A 250 -3.31 -17.26 -0.15
C VAL A 250 -4.15 -17.92 0.95
N ASN A 251 -4.13 -19.27 1.04
CA ASN A 251 -4.74 -20.00 2.15
C ASN A 251 -4.04 -19.69 3.48
N PHE A 252 -2.71 -19.56 3.45
CA PHE A 252 -1.90 -19.22 4.61
C PHE A 252 -2.14 -17.77 5.06
N ALA A 253 -2.25 -16.82 4.13
CA ALA A 253 -2.57 -15.42 4.43
C ALA A 253 -4.02 -15.22 4.95
N SER A 254 -4.88 -16.23 4.81
CA SER A 254 -6.29 -16.21 5.25
C SER A 254 -6.51 -16.78 6.65
N VAL A 255 -5.44 -17.11 7.38
CA VAL A 255 -5.50 -17.61 8.77
C VAL A 255 -4.48 -16.91 9.65
N LYS A 256 -4.65 -16.98 10.98
CA LYS A 256 -3.65 -16.47 11.93
C LYS A 256 -2.37 -17.29 11.87
N ILE A 257 -1.25 -16.62 12.14
CA ILE A 257 0.04 -17.30 12.30
C ILE A 257 -0.02 -18.15 13.58
N SER A 258 0.36 -19.44 13.48
CA SER A 258 0.44 -20.38 14.61
C SER A 258 1.85 -20.95 14.79
N GLU A 259 2.23 -21.29 16.03
CA GLU A 259 3.59 -21.68 16.43
C GLU A 259 4.04 -23.12 16.04
N ARG A 260 3.53 -23.73 14.95
CA ARG A 260 4.01 -25.07 14.53
C ARG A 260 4.35 -25.20 13.04
N GLU A 261 5.67 -25.36 12.83
CA GLU A 261 6.45 -26.10 11.83
C GLU A 261 6.11 -26.08 10.32
N SER A 262 7.15 -25.65 9.58
CA SER A 262 7.66 -26.22 8.31
C SER A 262 7.10 -25.77 6.96
N ASN A 263 6.51 -24.59 6.83
CA ASN A 263 6.08 -24.08 5.52
C ASN A 263 7.18 -23.34 4.73
N LYS A 264 8.36 -23.97 4.58
CA LYS A 264 9.44 -23.48 3.70
C LYS A 264 8.99 -23.25 2.25
N ARG A 265 7.89 -23.90 1.81
CA ARG A 265 7.32 -23.77 0.46
C ARG A 265 6.54 -22.47 0.23
N ALA A 266 6.15 -21.76 1.28
CA ALA A 266 5.45 -20.48 1.17
C ALA A 266 6.42 -19.31 0.87
N VAL A 267 7.72 -19.49 1.07
CA VAL A 267 8.73 -18.47 0.82
C VAL A 267 9.00 -18.37 -0.68
N GLN A 268 8.60 -17.25 -1.26
CA GLN A 268 8.83 -16.91 -2.65
C GLN A 268 10.12 -16.07 -2.76
N LEU A 269 10.91 -16.30 -3.80
CA LEU A 269 12.04 -15.46 -4.15
C LEU A 269 11.75 -14.80 -5.49
N GLY A 270 11.74 -13.48 -5.49
CA GLY A 270 11.58 -12.68 -6.70
C GLY A 270 12.83 -12.72 -7.59
N ASN A 271 12.64 -12.61 -8.90
CA ASN A 271 13.71 -12.54 -9.89
C ASN A 271 13.64 -11.23 -10.70
N PRO A 272 14.15 -10.12 -10.15
CA PRO A 272 14.11 -8.82 -10.82
C PRO A 272 14.88 -8.81 -12.16
N ILE A 273 15.84 -9.71 -12.35
CA ILE A 273 16.64 -9.81 -13.58
C ILE A 273 15.80 -10.32 -14.76
N ILE A 274 14.83 -11.21 -14.52
CA ILE A 274 13.86 -11.63 -15.54
C ILE A 274 12.74 -10.59 -15.67
N LYS A 275 12.38 -9.92 -14.57
CA LYS A 275 11.31 -8.92 -14.55
C LYS A 275 11.57 -7.75 -15.49
N GLU A 276 12.79 -7.20 -15.49
CA GLU A 276 13.14 -6.04 -16.31
C GLU A 276 12.91 -6.28 -17.82
N PRO A 277 13.48 -7.32 -18.45
CA PRO A 277 13.24 -7.57 -19.87
C PRO A 277 11.79 -7.98 -20.14
N LEU A 278 11.10 -8.59 -19.16
CA LEU A 278 9.68 -8.93 -19.28
C LEU A 278 8.83 -7.66 -19.41
N ILE A 279 9.09 -6.62 -18.59
CA ILE A 279 8.42 -5.31 -18.70
C ILE A 279 8.57 -4.76 -20.12
N HIS A 280 9.80 -4.71 -20.64
CA HIS A 280 10.04 -4.18 -21.98
C HIS A 280 9.38 -5.00 -23.08
N SER A 281 9.40 -6.33 -22.98
CA SER A 281 8.76 -7.21 -23.95
C SER A 281 7.23 -7.03 -24.00
N ILE A 282 6.61 -6.83 -22.84
CA ILE A 282 5.16 -6.62 -22.74
C ILE A 282 4.79 -5.24 -23.30
N LEU A 283 5.51 -4.19 -22.93
CA LEU A 283 5.22 -2.84 -23.42
C LEU A 283 5.40 -2.74 -24.95
N GLU A 284 6.42 -3.39 -25.51
CA GLU A 284 6.59 -3.47 -26.97
C GLU A 284 5.44 -4.24 -27.64
N ALA A 285 4.96 -5.32 -27.02
CA ALA A 285 3.81 -6.06 -27.53
C ALA A 285 2.49 -5.26 -27.45
N VAL A 286 2.31 -4.44 -26.41
CA VAL A 286 1.20 -3.49 -26.27
C VAL A 286 1.26 -2.42 -27.37
N ASP A 287 2.41 -1.78 -27.56
CA ASP A 287 2.59 -0.75 -28.60
C ASP A 287 2.35 -1.28 -30.03
N LEU A 288 2.60 -2.57 -30.25
CA LEU A 288 2.34 -3.24 -31.53
C LEU A 288 0.89 -3.75 -31.69
N GLY A 289 0.04 -3.57 -30.67
CA GLY A 289 -1.36 -4.02 -30.66
C GLY A 289 -1.51 -5.54 -30.75
N LEU A 290 -0.64 -6.30 -30.08
CA LEU A 290 -0.60 -7.77 -30.18
C LEU A 290 -1.41 -8.50 -29.11
N ILE A 291 -1.83 -7.79 -28.07
CA ILE A 291 -2.41 -8.38 -26.85
C ILE A 291 -3.90 -8.04 -26.80
N ASP A 292 -4.73 -9.08 -26.76
CA ASP A 292 -6.20 -8.94 -26.70
C ASP A 292 -6.72 -8.86 -25.25
N GLY A 293 -5.94 -9.37 -24.30
CA GLY A 293 -6.17 -9.26 -22.86
C GLY A 293 -4.95 -9.72 -22.08
N MET A 294 -4.75 -9.19 -20.87
CA MET A 294 -3.58 -9.51 -20.06
C MET A 294 -3.92 -9.53 -18.57
N LYS A 295 -3.24 -10.40 -17.81
CA LYS A 295 -3.34 -10.45 -16.35
C LYS A 295 -2.03 -10.90 -15.74
N ASP A 296 -1.75 -10.43 -14.53
CA ASP A 296 -0.63 -10.90 -13.74
C ASP A 296 -0.91 -12.33 -13.21
N LEU A 297 0.14 -12.97 -12.68
CA LEU A 297 -0.01 -14.17 -11.87
C LEU A 297 0.47 -13.86 -10.44
N GLY A 298 -0.48 -13.77 -9.52
CA GLY A 298 -0.29 -13.62 -8.09
C GLY A 298 -0.92 -14.77 -7.31
N GLY A 299 -1.74 -14.42 -6.32
CA GLY A 299 -2.43 -15.37 -5.44
C GLY A 299 -3.30 -16.38 -6.21
N GLY A 300 -3.13 -17.67 -5.92
CA GLY A 300 -3.87 -18.74 -6.64
C GLY A 300 -3.37 -19.05 -8.06
N GLY A 301 -2.35 -18.35 -8.56
CA GLY A 301 -1.67 -18.67 -9.82
C GLY A 301 -2.59 -18.69 -11.04
N MET A 302 -2.39 -19.66 -11.94
CA MET A 302 -3.19 -19.78 -13.16
C MET A 302 -4.68 -20.02 -12.88
N SER A 303 -5.01 -20.62 -11.73
CA SER A 303 -6.39 -20.85 -11.32
C SER A 303 -7.19 -19.55 -11.20
N SER A 304 -6.59 -18.52 -10.60
CA SER A 304 -7.20 -17.19 -10.50
C SER A 304 -7.09 -16.48 -11.86
N SER A 305 -5.89 -16.35 -12.43
CA SER A 305 -5.68 -15.52 -13.61
C SER A 305 -6.51 -15.95 -14.83
N VAL A 306 -6.52 -17.25 -15.17
CA VAL A 306 -7.32 -17.77 -16.29
C VAL A 306 -8.82 -17.64 -16.00
N GLY A 307 -9.22 -17.99 -14.77
CA GLY A 307 -10.61 -17.98 -14.36
C GLY A 307 -11.23 -16.58 -14.40
N GLU A 308 -10.54 -15.60 -13.80
CA GLU A 308 -11.01 -14.22 -13.73
C GLU A 308 -11.08 -13.57 -15.12
N MET A 309 -10.05 -13.74 -15.96
CA MET A 309 -10.06 -13.18 -17.31
C MET A 309 -11.20 -13.71 -18.17
N CYS A 310 -11.43 -15.03 -18.13
CA CYS A 310 -12.51 -15.65 -18.89
C CYS A 310 -13.88 -15.24 -18.33
N TYR A 311 -14.03 -15.20 -17.00
CA TYR A 311 -15.30 -14.84 -16.36
C TYR A 311 -15.68 -13.38 -16.65
N ALA A 312 -14.72 -12.46 -16.57
CA ALA A 312 -14.92 -11.05 -16.89
C ALA A 312 -15.27 -10.81 -18.36
N GLY A 313 -14.74 -11.65 -19.26
CA GLY A 313 -15.02 -11.60 -20.70
C GLY A 313 -16.26 -12.38 -21.16
N GLY A 314 -16.91 -13.13 -20.25
CA GLY A 314 -18.05 -13.99 -20.59
C GLY A 314 -17.68 -15.22 -21.42
N THR A 315 -16.45 -15.72 -21.28
CA THR A 315 -15.92 -16.88 -22.01
C THR A 315 -15.44 -17.98 -21.06
N SER A 316 -14.87 -19.04 -21.63
CA SER A 316 -14.19 -20.16 -20.96
C SER A 316 -12.79 -20.36 -21.53
N ALA A 317 -12.01 -21.29 -20.96
CA ALA A 317 -10.78 -21.76 -21.54
C ALA A 317 -10.62 -23.28 -21.48
N GLU A 318 -9.82 -23.80 -22.41
CA GLU A 318 -9.23 -25.12 -22.36
C GLU A 318 -7.72 -24.98 -22.15
N ILE A 319 -7.19 -25.52 -21.06
CA ILE A 319 -5.76 -25.42 -20.69
C ILE A 319 -5.09 -26.79 -20.71
N HIS A 320 -3.83 -26.84 -21.12
CA HIS A 320 -2.98 -28.03 -21.20
C HIS A 320 -1.74 -27.86 -20.32
N LEU A 321 -1.73 -28.48 -19.14
CA LEU A 321 -0.65 -28.36 -18.14
C LEU A 321 0.66 -28.99 -18.61
N ASP A 322 0.61 -29.94 -19.56
CA ASP A 322 1.79 -30.53 -20.19
C ASP A 322 2.60 -29.52 -21.04
N LYS A 323 1.99 -28.39 -21.42
CA LYS A 323 2.62 -27.29 -22.16
C LYS A 323 3.21 -26.18 -21.28
N VAL A 324 2.95 -26.20 -19.98
CA VAL A 324 3.49 -25.21 -19.03
C VAL A 324 4.99 -25.47 -18.85
N LEU A 325 5.81 -24.42 -18.91
CA LEU A 325 7.25 -24.52 -18.64
C LEU A 325 7.49 -24.66 -17.13
N LEU A 326 8.17 -25.73 -16.73
CA LEU A 326 8.36 -26.07 -15.32
C LEU A 326 9.82 -25.89 -14.87
N LYS A 327 10.02 -25.49 -13.61
CA LYS A 327 11.30 -25.60 -12.88
C LYS A 327 11.60 -27.06 -12.54
N GLU A 328 10.55 -27.79 -12.13
CA GLU A 328 10.61 -29.18 -11.66
C GLU A 328 9.69 -30.05 -12.54
N SER A 329 10.23 -31.10 -13.15
CA SER A 329 9.48 -31.91 -14.12
C SER A 329 8.43 -32.85 -13.52
N ASP A 330 8.45 -33.03 -12.19
CA ASP A 330 7.63 -33.99 -11.44
C ASP A 330 6.51 -33.31 -10.63
N MET A 331 6.18 -32.06 -10.94
CA MET A 331 5.05 -31.36 -10.33
C MET A 331 3.72 -32.05 -10.64
N ALA A 332 2.89 -32.22 -9.61
CA ALA A 332 1.53 -32.69 -9.75
C ALA A 332 0.66 -31.64 -10.46
N SER A 333 -0.43 -32.07 -11.12
CA SER A 333 -1.27 -31.15 -11.89
C SER A 333 -1.85 -30.00 -11.05
N TRP A 334 -2.25 -30.30 -9.82
CA TRP A 334 -2.73 -29.28 -8.90
C TRP A 334 -1.62 -28.30 -8.49
N GLU A 335 -0.40 -28.78 -8.22
CA GLU A 335 0.77 -27.93 -7.91
C GLU A 335 1.08 -26.97 -9.06
N ILE A 336 1.02 -27.43 -10.31
CA ILE A 336 1.23 -26.58 -11.50
C ILE A 336 0.15 -25.50 -11.58
N TRP A 337 -1.11 -25.90 -11.36
CA TRP A 337 -2.27 -25.03 -11.56
C TRP A 337 -2.36 -23.88 -10.55
N ILE A 338 -2.06 -24.15 -9.28
CA ILE A 338 -2.16 -23.15 -8.19
C ILE A 338 -0.82 -22.51 -7.80
N SER A 339 0.27 -22.85 -8.49
CA SER A 339 1.60 -22.31 -8.20
C SER A 339 1.62 -20.78 -8.28
N GLU A 340 2.26 -20.15 -7.30
CA GLU A 340 2.44 -18.71 -7.17
C GLU A 340 3.89 -18.29 -7.53
N SER A 341 4.54 -19.05 -8.42
CA SER A 341 5.84 -18.66 -8.98
C SER A 341 5.81 -17.23 -9.55
N GLN A 342 6.88 -16.51 -9.30
CA GLN A 342 7.00 -15.09 -9.62
C GLN A 342 7.39 -14.86 -11.08
N GLU A 343 7.34 -13.58 -11.50
CA GLU A 343 7.74 -13.11 -12.85
C GLU A 343 6.96 -13.73 -14.02
N ARG A 344 5.67 -14.05 -13.83
CA ARG A 344 4.82 -14.59 -14.91
C ARG A 344 3.72 -13.60 -15.29
N MET A 345 3.39 -13.59 -16.58
CA MET A 345 2.24 -12.86 -17.14
C MET A 345 1.39 -13.82 -17.99
N LEU A 346 0.08 -13.71 -17.90
CA LEU A 346 -0.89 -14.42 -18.75
C LEU A 346 -1.40 -13.47 -19.82
N LEU A 347 -1.28 -13.87 -21.09
CA LEU A 347 -1.70 -13.08 -22.24
C LEU A 347 -2.71 -13.86 -23.08
N ALA A 348 -3.74 -13.16 -23.56
CA ALA A 348 -4.59 -13.61 -24.65
C ALA A 348 -4.11 -12.98 -25.96
N VAL A 349 -3.86 -13.82 -26.96
CA VAL A 349 -3.29 -13.41 -28.24
C VAL A 349 -3.98 -14.14 -29.38
N SER A 350 -4.46 -13.36 -30.35
CA SER A 350 -4.97 -13.85 -31.63
C SER A 350 -3.96 -14.75 -32.34
N LYS A 351 -4.43 -15.83 -32.99
CA LYS A 351 -3.56 -16.82 -33.67
C LYS A 351 -2.65 -16.18 -34.72
N GLU A 352 -3.14 -15.16 -35.41
CA GLU A 352 -2.41 -14.42 -36.44
C GLU A 352 -1.23 -13.61 -35.87
N ASN A 353 -1.27 -13.28 -34.58
CA ASN A 353 -0.26 -12.51 -33.89
C ASN A 353 0.80 -13.38 -33.17
N LEU A 354 0.64 -14.71 -33.14
CA LEU A 354 1.54 -15.61 -32.42
C LEU A 354 3.00 -15.48 -32.87
N ASP A 355 3.26 -15.47 -34.18
CA ASP A 355 4.62 -15.36 -34.70
C ASP A 355 5.23 -13.98 -34.40
N ARG A 356 4.40 -12.93 -34.41
CA ARG A 356 4.83 -11.55 -34.13
C ARG A 356 5.21 -11.39 -32.66
N ILE A 357 4.38 -11.88 -31.73
CA ILE A 357 4.69 -11.78 -30.30
C ILE A 357 5.87 -12.68 -29.91
N ALA A 358 6.04 -13.84 -30.56
CA ALA A 358 7.19 -14.71 -30.38
C ALA A 358 8.52 -14.01 -30.74
N LEU A 359 8.52 -13.17 -31.78
CA LEU A 359 9.69 -12.36 -32.15
C LEU A 359 10.02 -11.31 -31.08
N VAL A 360 9.01 -10.68 -30.49
CA VAL A 360 9.20 -9.73 -29.38
C VAL A 360 9.81 -10.43 -28.17
N PHE A 361 9.24 -11.55 -27.72
CA PHE A 361 9.79 -12.28 -26.58
C PHE A 361 11.20 -12.79 -26.85
N LYS A 362 11.50 -13.27 -28.07
CA LYS A 362 12.85 -13.66 -28.46
C LYS A 362 13.86 -12.51 -28.42
N LYS A 363 13.46 -11.29 -28.82
CA LYS A 363 14.31 -10.10 -28.78
C LYS A 363 14.75 -9.77 -27.35
N TRP A 364 13.86 -9.95 -26.38
CA TRP A 364 14.09 -9.66 -24.97
C TRP A 364 14.53 -10.87 -24.14
N ASP A 365 14.82 -12.02 -24.77
CA ASP A 365 15.19 -13.27 -24.10
C ASP A 365 14.16 -13.76 -23.07
N ILE A 366 12.87 -13.59 -23.39
CA ILE A 366 11.74 -14.02 -22.57
C ILE A 366 11.22 -15.37 -23.06
N GLU A 367 11.19 -16.35 -22.15
CA GLU A 367 10.54 -17.63 -22.41
C GLU A 367 9.03 -17.48 -22.38
N PHE A 368 8.34 -18.20 -23.25
CA PHE A 368 6.88 -18.28 -23.23
C PHE A 368 6.39 -19.66 -23.67
N SER A 369 5.16 -20.00 -23.31
CA SER A 369 4.47 -21.17 -23.86
C SER A 369 2.98 -20.91 -24.11
N VAL A 370 2.47 -21.49 -25.20
CA VAL A 370 1.02 -21.52 -25.49
C VAL A 370 0.40 -22.64 -24.67
N ILE A 371 -0.33 -22.27 -23.62
CA ILE A 371 -0.87 -23.21 -22.64
C ILE A 371 -2.32 -23.60 -22.91
N GLY A 372 -3.05 -22.83 -23.73
CA GLY A 372 -4.47 -23.08 -23.93
C GLY A 372 -5.12 -22.25 -25.01
N THR A 373 -6.44 -22.34 -25.08
CA THR A 373 -7.26 -21.60 -26.04
C THR A 373 -8.56 -21.19 -25.39
N VAL A 374 -9.01 -19.98 -25.66
CA VAL A 374 -10.30 -19.45 -25.21
C VAL A 374 -11.43 -20.18 -25.92
N LYS A 375 -12.44 -20.59 -25.17
CA LYS A 375 -13.60 -21.34 -25.64
C LYS A 375 -14.89 -20.59 -25.35
N ASP A 376 -15.91 -20.92 -26.13
CA ASP A 376 -17.28 -20.56 -25.78
C ASP A 376 -17.80 -21.49 -24.67
N GLY A 377 -18.67 -20.96 -23.80
CA GLY A 377 -19.29 -21.69 -22.70
C GLY A 377 -18.83 -21.27 -21.31
N ASN A 378 -19.34 -21.97 -20.29
CA ASN A 378 -19.22 -21.57 -18.88
C ASN A 378 -18.30 -22.46 -18.04
N ASN A 379 -17.78 -23.56 -18.60
CA ASN A 379 -16.95 -24.50 -17.86
C ASN A 379 -15.47 -24.28 -18.20
N LEU A 380 -14.62 -24.17 -17.18
CA LEU A 380 -13.18 -24.18 -17.34
C LEU A 380 -12.69 -25.63 -17.39
N VAL A 381 -11.99 -25.99 -18.46
CA VAL A 381 -11.53 -27.36 -18.71
C VAL A 381 -10.01 -27.43 -18.70
N ILE A 382 -9.44 -28.28 -17.85
CA ILE A 382 -7.98 -28.42 -17.70
C ILE A 382 -7.58 -29.86 -18.05
N TYR A 383 -6.56 -29.99 -18.88
CA TYR A 383 -5.96 -31.24 -19.30
C TYR A 383 -4.49 -31.34 -18.84
N ASN A 384 -4.00 -32.56 -18.67
CA ASN A 384 -2.58 -32.89 -18.58
C ASN A 384 -2.29 -34.06 -19.54
N GLY A 385 -1.77 -33.75 -20.72
CA GLY A 385 -1.76 -34.67 -21.84
C GLY A 385 -3.20 -35.01 -22.27
N GLU A 386 -3.51 -36.29 -22.42
CA GLU A 386 -4.86 -36.75 -22.82
C GLU A 386 -5.86 -36.76 -21.65
N ARG A 387 -5.41 -36.54 -20.42
CA ARG A 387 -6.24 -36.66 -19.22
C ARG A 387 -6.94 -35.35 -18.90
N LYS A 388 -8.26 -35.40 -18.72
CA LYS A 388 -9.06 -34.30 -18.17
C LYS A 388 -8.97 -34.28 -16.64
N GLU A 389 -8.45 -33.19 -16.09
CA GLU A 389 -8.18 -33.00 -14.66
C GLU A 389 -9.24 -32.17 -13.96
N MET A 390 -9.91 -31.30 -14.71
CA MET A 390 -10.93 -30.38 -14.22
C MET A 390 -11.93 -30.08 -15.32
N ASP A 391 -13.19 -30.04 -14.92
CA ASP A 391 -14.32 -29.62 -15.75
C ASP A 391 -15.35 -29.00 -14.80
N LEU A 392 -15.19 -27.69 -14.57
CA LEU A 392 -15.87 -26.98 -13.49
C LEU A 392 -16.54 -25.71 -14.00
N SER A 393 -17.72 -25.40 -13.46
CA SER A 393 -18.42 -24.14 -13.72
C SER A 393 -17.58 -22.96 -13.26
N LEU A 394 -17.26 -22.07 -14.18
CA LEU A 394 -16.48 -20.88 -13.92
C LEU A 394 -17.20 -19.88 -12.98
N PRO A 395 -18.52 -19.59 -13.16
CA PRO A 395 -19.27 -18.80 -12.18
C PRO A 395 -19.26 -19.36 -10.75
N PHE A 396 -19.22 -20.68 -10.60
CA PHE A 396 -19.14 -21.30 -9.28
C PHE A 396 -17.75 -21.16 -8.66
N LEU A 397 -16.70 -21.33 -9.47
CA LEU A 397 -15.31 -21.14 -9.05
C LEU A 397 -15.04 -19.71 -8.58
N THR A 398 -15.53 -18.69 -9.30
CA THR A 398 -15.13 -17.28 -9.10
C THR A 398 -16.02 -16.47 -8.16
N SER A 399 -17.25 -16.92 -7.87
CA SER A 399 -18.21 -16.11 -7.08
C SER A 399 -17.88 -16.06 -5.59
N GLY A 400 -17.52 -17.21 -5.02
CA GLY A 400 -17.23 -17.44 -3.60
C GLY A 400 -18.36 -17.03 -2.63
N PRO A 401 -18.27 -17.42 -1.35
CA PRO A 401 -19.23 -17.02 -0.35
C PRO A 401 -19.03 -15.54 0.07
N MET A 402 -20.11 -14.92 0.56
CA MET A 402 -20.08 -13.55 1.09
C MET A 402 -20.72 -13.52 2.47
N TYR A 403 -19.99 -13.00 3.45
CA TYR A 403 -20.39 -13.00 4.85
C TYR A 403 -20.84 -11.61 5.31
N CYS A 404 -21.94 -11.58 6.07
CA CYS A 404 -22.31 -10.45 6.90
C CYS A 404 -21.91 -10.78 8.34
N ARG A 405 -20.62 -10.58 8.66
CA ARG A 405 -20.09 -10.93 9.98
C ARG A 405 -20.64 -10.00 11.08
N PRO A 406 -20.88 -10.50 12.29
CA PRO A 406 -21.25 -9.66 13.42
C PRO A 406 -20.09 -8.72 13.77
N TYR A 407 -20.39 -7.46 14.10
CA TYR A 407 -19.39 -6.49 14.50
C TYR A 407 -19.89 -5.56 15.61
N ARG A 408 -18.95 -4.94 16.32
CA ARG A 408 -19.21 -3.93 17.36
C ARG A 408 -18.39 -2.68 17.05
N THR A 409 -19.07 -1.55 16.88
CA THR A 409 -18.39 -0.28 16.69
C THR A 409 -17.74 0.17 18.00
N LYS A 410 -16.45 0.53 17.93
CA LYS A 410 -15.76 1.21 19.02
C LYS A 410 -16.11 2.69 18.96
N VAL A 411 -16.85 3.18 19.94
CA VAL A 411 -17.00 4.62 20.18
C VAL A 411 -16.01 4.96 21.28
N GLY A 412 -15.10 5.90 21.03
CA GLY A 412 -14.12 6.33 22.03
C GLY A 412 -14.81 6.72 23.33
N ASP A 413 -14.22 6.33 24.45
CA ASP A 413 -14.67 6.81 25.76
C ASP A 413 -14.09 8.21 25.93
N ARG A 414 -14.93 9.25 25.86
CA ARG A 414 -14.53 10.65 26.03
C ARG A 414 -14.14 10.94 27.49
N LYS A 415 -13.16 10.21 27.98
CA LYS A 415 -12.41 10.54 29.19
C LYS A 415 -11.34 11.53 28.80
N GLU A 416 -11.18 12.58 29.61
CA GLU A 416 -10.06 13.50 29.43
C GLU A 416 -8.75 12.73 29.56
N THR A 417 -7.93 12.82 28.52
CA THR A 417 -6.56 12.30 28.54
C THR A 417 -5.79 13.00 29.66
N THR A 418 -5.17 12.22 30.55
CA THR A 418 -4.41 12.80 31.66
C THR A 418 -3.20 13.55 31.11
N LEU A 419 -3.12 14.86 31.33
CA LEU A 419 -2.02 15.65 30.81
C LEU A 419 -0.71 15.29 31.54
N PRO A 420 0.38 15.02 30.80
CA PRO A 420 1.68 14.81 31.41
C PRO A 420 2.13 16.08 32.14
N ARG A 421 3.05 15.93 33.10
CA ARG A 421 3.70 17.09 33.72
C ARG A 421 4.60 17.75 32.69
N GLU A 422 4.58 19.08 32.66
CA GLU A 422 5.52 19.87 31.86
C GLU A 422 6.97 19.50 32.24
N PRO A 423 7.86 19.27 31.25
CA PRO A 423 9.24 18.93 31.50
C PRO A 423 9.96 20.11 32.17
N GLN A 424 10.98 19.82 32.97
CA GLN A 424 11.82 20.87 33.58
C GLN A 424 12.81 21.46 32.57
N ASN A 425 13.22 20.67 31.58
CA ASN A 425 14.18 21.06 30.56
C ASN A 425 13.64 20.67 29.17
N PHE A 426 13.17 21.68 28.43
CA PHE A 426 12.63 21.47 27.09
C PHE A 426 13.72 21.22 26.06
N ASN A 427 14.92 21.79 26.20
CA ASN A 427 16.04 21.51 25.29
C ASN A 427 16.39 20.01 25.31
N GLU A 428 16.52 19.42 26.51
CA GLU A 428 16.78 17.99 26.65
C GLU A 428 15.62 17.14 26.13
N LEU A 429 14.37 17.57 26.35
CA LEU A 429 13.21 16.89 25.78
C LEU A 429 13.26 16.89 24.25
N MET A 430 13.53 18.02 23.61
CA MET A 430 13.55 18.14 22.15
C MET A 430 14.60 17.23 21.52
N LEU A 431 15.81 17.18 22.09
CA LEU A 431 16.87 16.29 21.60
C LEU A 431 16.47 14.81 21.71
N LYS A 432 15.90 14.40 22.85
CA LYS A 432 15.45 13.00 23.03
C LYS A 432 14.28 12.66 22.13
N PHE A 433 13.29 13.54 22.03
CA PHE A 433 12.09 13.30 21.22
C PHE A 433 12.42 13.28 19.73
N ALA A 434 13.31 14.15 19.25
CA ALA A 434 13.80 14.13 17.88
C ALA A 434 14.51 12.82 17.51
N SER A 435 15.13 12.14 18.49
CA SER A 435 15.76 10.83 18.31
C SER A 435 14.81 9.62 18.41
N ASP A 436 13.52 9.83 18.72
CA ASP A 436 12.55 8.74 18.83
C ASP A 436 12.37 8.03 17.47
N PRO A 437 12.37 6.68 17.41
CA PRO A 437 12.21 5.94 16.16
C PRO A 437 10.96 6.30 15.33
N ASN A 438 9.88 6.75 15.97
CA ASN A 438 8.66 7.16 15.27
C ASN A 438 8.73 8.58 14.71
N VAL A 439 9.73 9.39 15.07
CA VAL A 439 9.84 10.81 14.72
C VAL A 439 11.13 11.15 13.97
N CYS A 440 12.21 10.42 14.22
CA CYS A 440 13.54 10.70 13.68
C CYS A 440 13.65 10.55 12.15
N SER A 441 14.82 10.83 11.60
CA SER A 441 15.02 10.75 10.16
C SER A 441 14.86 9.34 9.59
N ARG A 442 14.19 9.21 8.45
CA ARG A 442 14.11 7.99 7.65
C ARG A 442 15.28 7.81 6.68
N PHE A 443 16.35 8.59 6.79
CA PHE A 443 17.52 8.53 5.89
C PHE A 443 18.12 7.14 5.72
N ARG A 444 18.21 6.37 6.81
CA ARG A 444 18.79 5.02 6.77
C ARG A 444 17.96 4.03 5.96
N VAL A 445 16.67 4.32 5.74
CA VAL A 445 15.80 3.56 4.84
C VAL A 445 15.89 4.15 3.43
N ILE A 446 15.56 5.44 3.28
CA ILE A 446 15.40 6.11 1.98
C ILE A 446 16.68 6.07 1.15
N ARG A 447 17.85 6.29 1.76
CA ARG A 447 19.15 6.32 1.03
C ARG A 447 19.60 4.94 0.53
N GLN A 448 18.93 3.87 0.92
CA GLN A 448 19.17 2.55 0.35
C GLN A 448 18.48 2.39 -1.00
N TYR A 449 17.35 3.05 -1.20
CA TYR A 449 16.55 2.97 -2.42
C TYR A 449 17.10 3.91 -3.49
N ASP A 450 17.00 3.50 -4.75
CA ASP A 450 17.07 4.44 -5.84
C ASP A 450 15.75 5.22 -5.90
N PHE A 451 15.82 6.55 -5.92
CA PHE A 451 14.67 7.45 -6.10
C PHE A 451 14.90 8.44 -7.25
N THR A 452 15.86 8.17 -8.14
CA THR A 452 16.34 9.08 -9.20
C THR A 452 16.45 8.47 -10.59
N VAL A 453 16.45 7.14 -10.71
CA VAL A 453 16.48 6.42 -11.97
C VAL A 453 15.33 6.89 -12.87
N ARG A 454 15.58 6.92 -14.18
CA ARG A 454 14.76 7.57 -15.22
C ARG A 454 14.80 9.11 -15.22
N GLY A 455 15.42 9.75 -14.23
CA GLY A 455 15.66 11.20 -14.22
C GLY A 455 14.38 12.05 -14.13
N ASN A 456 13.29 11.46 -13.63
CA ASN A 456 11.96 12.06 -13.66
C ASN A 456 11.39 12.42 -12.27
N THR A 457 12.11 12.14 -11.18
CA THR A 457 11.74 12.58 -9.82
C THR A 457 12.15 14.03 -9.61
N ILE A 458 11.17 14.93 -9.52
CA ILE A 458 11.36 16.38 -9.35
C ILE A 458 11.48 16.73 -7.87
N SER A 459 10.40 16.50 -7.11
CA SER A 459 10.44 16.53 -5.65
C SER A 459 10.75 15.12 -5.18
N LYS A 460 11.96 14.94 -4.64
CA LYS A 460 12.45 13.67 -4.11
C LYS A 460 11.89 13.46 -2.70
N PRO A 461 11.92 12.22 -2.18
CA PRO A 461 11.54 11.95 -0.78
C PRO A 461 12.36 12.77 0.24
N LEU A 462 13.55 13.22 -0.16
CA LEU A 462 14.40 14.14 0.59
C LEU A 462 14.60 15.46 -0.18
N THR A 463 14.41 16.60 0.49
CA THR A 463 14.54 17.96 -0.07
C THR A 463 15.55 18.79 0.72
N GLY A 464 16.00 19.93 0.19
CA GLY A 464 17.04 20.77 0.80
C GLY A 464 18.39 20.70 0.11
N PHE A 465 19.41 21.31 0.71
CA PHE A 465 20.78 21.30 0.18
C PHE A 465 21.48 19.96 0.43
N PRO A 466 22.49 19.61 -0.39
CA PRO A 466 23.30 18.41 -0.15
C PRO A 466 23.89 18.37 1.27
N ASN A 467 23.73 17.24 1.95
CA ASN A 467 24.07 17.03 3.37
C ASN A 467 23.25 17.84 4.38
N HIS A 468 22.32 18.66 3.89
CA HIS A 468 21.35 19.35 4.71
C HIS A 468 19.94 18.85 4.46
N GLU A 469 19.73 17.70 3.81
CA GLU A 469 18.39 17.29 3.39
C GLU A 469 17.41 17.14 4.58
N THR A 470 16.12 17.23 4.30
CA THR A 470 14.99 16.96 5.20
C THR A 470 13.92 16.16 4.46
N HIS A 471 12.88 15.68 5.14
CA HIS A 471 11.80 14.93 4.48
C HIS A 471 10.94 15.85 3.60
N SER A 472 10.37 15.29 2.54
CA SER A 472 9.29 15.93 1.78
C SER A 472 7.93 15.39 2.25
N ASP A 473 6.91 16.24 2.27
CA ASP A 473 5.52 15.80 2.48
C ASP A 473 5.03 14.79 1.42
N CYS A 474 5.47 14.99 0.16
CA CYS A 474 5.17 14.11 -0.96
C CYS A 474 6.28 14.17 -2.00
N ALA A 475 6.41 13.10 -2.78
CA ALA A 475 7.26 13.10 -3.98
C ALA A 475 6.49 13.61 -5.19
N ILE A 476 7.17 14.25 -6.14
CA ILE A 476 6.60 14.66 -7.42
C ILE A 476 7.41 14.06 -8.55
N ILE A 477 6.76 13.27 -9.40
CA ILE A 477 7.38 12.72 -10.61
C ILE A 477 6.82 13.42 -11.86
N LYS A 478 7.66 13.55 -12.90
CA LYS A 478 7.31 14.07 -14.23
C LYS A 478 7.29 12.88 -15.21
N PRO A 479 6.18 12.12 -15.32
CA PRO A 479 6.18 10.84 -16.01
C PRO A 479 6.36 10.94 -17.53
N LEU A 480 6.08 12.11 -18.13
CA LEU A 480 6.21 12.38 -19.56
C LEU A 480 7.35 13.40 -19.82
N GLU A 481 8.20 13.12 -20.80
CA GLU A 481 9.39 13.95 -21.09
C GLU A 481 9.03 15.38 -21.55
N GLU A 482 8.04 15.51 -22.42
CA GLU A 482 7.64 16.78 -23.04
C GLU A 482 6.55 17.55 -22.28
N SER A 483 6.12 17.07 -21.10
CA SER A 483 5.07 17.71 -20.30
C SER A 483 5.59 18.19 -18.96
N MET A 484 5.30 19.44 -18.59
CA MET A 484 5.63 19.96 -17.25
C MET A 484 4.62 19.56 -16.18
N ARG A 485 3.58 18.81 -16.55
CA ARG A 485 2.63 18.22 -15.61
C ARG A 485 3.28 17.03 -14.89
N GLY A 486 3.00 16.87 -13.61
CA GLY A 486 3.54 15.81 -12.77
C GLY A 486 2.49 15.14 -11.90
N LEU A 487 2.89 14.05 -11.26
CA LEU A 487 2.13 13.31 -10.27
C LEU A 487 2.75 13.52 -8.89
N ALA A 488 1.98 14.04 -7.94
CA ALA A 488 2.34 14.15 -6.54
C ALA A 488 1.88 12.89 -5.80
N LEU A 489 2.75 12.30 -4.98
CA LEU A 489 2.59 10.97 -4.43
C LEU A 489 2.93 10.94 -2.93
N SER A 490 1.98 10.48 -2.11
CA SER A 490 2.18 10.23 -0.68
C SER A 490 1.51 8.92 -0.28
N ILE A 491 2.04 8.28 0.77
CA ILE A 491 1.53 7.01 1.31
C ILE A 491 1.74 6.99 2.83
N GLY A 492 0.74 6.51 3.57
CA GLY A 492 0.87 6.34 5.02
C GLY A 492 -0.46 6.21 5.74
N THR A 493 -0.40 6.14 7.07
CA THR A 493 -1.55 6.20 7.97
C THR A 493 -1.08 6.56 9.39
N ALA A 494 -2.03 6.76 10.30
CA ALA A 494 -1.77 7.01 11.71
C ALA A 494 -2.37 5.89 12.58
N PRO A 495 -1.76 4.68 12.64
CA PRO A 495 -2.40 3.49 13.21
C PRO A 495 -2.83 3.67 14.68
N ARG A 496 -2.05 4.43 15.45
CA ARG A 496 -2.37 4.75 16.85
C ARG A 496 -3.68 5.51 16.97
N MET A 497 -3.87 6.55 16.15
CA MET A 497 -5.11 7.33 16.13
C MET A 497 -6.29 6.45 15.71
N VAL A 498 -6.12 5.61 14.68
CA VAL A 498 -7.13 4.66 14.22
C VAL A 498 -7.48 3.65 15.32
N SER A 499 -6.49 3.16 16.07
CA SER A 499 -6.70 2.23 17.17
C SER A 499 -7.52 2.82 18.32
N LEU A 500 -7.39 4.13 18.58
CA LEU A 500 -8.18 4.83 19.60
C LEU A 500 -9.63 5.00 19.14
N ASN A 501 -9.81 5.51 17.92
CA ASN A 501 -11.11 5.70 17.29
C ASN A 501 -11.00 5.43 15.78
N PRO A 502 -11.49 4.27 15.30
CA PRO A 502 -11.29 3.87 13.90
C PRO A 502 -11.83 4.87 12.88
N TYR A 503 -12.95 5.53 13.19
CA TYR A 503 -13.51 6.52 12.28
C TYR A 503 -12.69 7.83 12.27
N ASN A 504 -12.51 8.47 13.43
CA ASN A 504 -11.78 9.75 13.52
C ASN A 504 -10.30 9.60 13.17
N GLY A 505 -9.66 8.51 13.59
CA GLY A 505 -8.27 8.23 13.26
C GLY A 505 -8.07 7.97 11.77
N THR A 506 -9.01 7.30 11.11
CA THR A 506 -8.95 7.15 9.64
C THR A 506 -9.16 8.49 8.95
N LEU A 507 -10.05 9.36 9.45
CA LEU A 507 -10.17 10.73 8.94
C LEU A 507 -8.89 11.55 9.15
N ALA A 508 -8.15 11.31 10.25
CA ALA A 508 -6.87 11.98 10.50
C ALA A 508 -5.82 11.57 9.47
N ALA A 509 -5.68 10.27 9.21
CA ALA A 509 -4.80 9.74 8.16
C ALA A 509 -5.16 10.28 6.76
N LEU A 510 -6.45 10.33 6.42
CA LEU A 510 -6.92 10.89 5.15
C LEU A 510 -6.66 12.39 5.05
N SER A 511 -6.85 13.14 6.14
CA SER A 511 -6.57 14.57 6.19
C SER A 511 -5.07 14.86 6.04
N GLU A 512 -4.21 14.07 6.68
CA GLU A 512 -2.74 14.14 6.52
C GLU A 512 -2.33 13.89 5.07
N GLY A 513 -2.72 12.75 4.48
CA GLY A 513 -2.40 12.44 3.08
C GLY A 513 -2.88 13.51 2.10
N PHE A 514 -4.07 14.10 2.36
CA PHE A 514 -4.60 15.22 1.58
C PHE A 514 -3.77 16.50 1.73
N ARG A 515 -3.33 16.85 2.95
CA ARG A 515 -2.46 17.99 3.19
C ARG A 515 -1.09 17.79 2.56
N ASN A 516 -0.50 16.60 2.64
CA ASN A 516 0.81 16.31 2.07
C ASN A 516 0.87 16.60 0.57
N ILE A 517 -0.17 16.21 -0.17
CA ILE A 517 -0.30 16.56 -1.59
C ILE A 517 -0.48 18.07 -1.77
N MET A 518 -1.40 18.67 -1.01
CA MET A 518 -1.76 20.09 -1.14
C MET A 518 -0.58 21.04 -0.88
N VAL A 519 0.22 20.80 0.16
CA VAL A 519 1.31 21.72 0.56
C VAL A 519 2.43 21.78 -0.47
N SER A 520 2.54 20.77 -1.34
CA SER A 520 3.44 20.79 -2.51
C SER A 520 2.97 21.72 -3.64
N GLY A 521 1.77 22.30 -3.53
CA GLY A 521 1.12 23.06 -4.60
C GLY A 521 0.32 22.20 -5.57
N SER A 522 0.11 20.91 -5.24
CA SER A 522 -0.59 19.95 -6.10
C SER A 522 -2.07 19.78 -5.72
N ILE A 523 -2.87 19.30 -6.66
CA ILE A 523 -4.31 19.06 -6.47
C ILE A 523 -4.53 17.57 -6.17
N PRO A 524 -5.07 17.19 -5.00
CA PRO A 524 -5.45 15.79 -4.71
C PRO A 524 -6.43 15.26 -5.77
N HIS A 525 -6.16 14.06 -6.31
CA HIS A 525 -6.83 13.59 -7.52
C HIS A 525 -7.49 12.22 -7.38
N SER A 526 -6.82 11.24 -6.77
CA SER A 526 -7.37 9.91 -6.47
C SER A 526 -6.74 9.29 -5.23
N ILE A 527 -7.40 8.28 -4.66
CA ILE A 527 -6.82 7.46 -3.60
C ILE A 527 -6.84 5.96 -3.92
N VAL A 528 -5.92 5.24 -3.31
CA VAL A 528 -5.89 3.78 -3.22
C VAL A 528 -5.69 3.39 -1.76
N ASP A 529 -6.44 2.40 -1.28
CA ASP A 529 -6.36 1.92 0.10
C ASP A 529 -5.77 0.51 0.21
N SER A 530 -5.02 0.25 1.27
CA SER A 530 -4.62 -1.10 1.66
C SER A 530 -4.96 -1.30 3.12
N LEU A 531 -6.01 -2.07 3.35
CA LEU A 531 -6.68 -2.21 4.63
C LEU A 531 -6.12 -3.41 5.38
N ASN A 532 -5.26 -3.17 6.36
CA ASN A 532 -4.68 -4.22 7.20
C ASN A 532 -5.38 -4.26 8.57
N PHE A 533 -6.12 -5.35 8.82
CA PHE A 533 -6.90 -5.53 10.05
C PHE A 533 -6.73 -6.94 10.62
N GLY A 534 -7.14 -7.09 11.87
CA GLY A 534 -7.13 -8.37 12.57
C GLY A 534 -8.14 -9.39 12.03
N ASP A 535 -8.47 -10.34 12.90
CA ASP A 535 -9.41 -11.42 12.62
C ASP A 535 -10.85 -10.92 12.47
N PRO A 536 -11.48 -11.02 11.28
CA PRO A 536 -12.81 -10.50 11.01
C PRO A 536 -13.92 -11.31 11.70
N GLU A 537 -13.60 -12.46 12.30
CA GLU A 537 -14.55 -13.23 13.09
C GLU A 537 -14.75 -12.62 14.49
N ARG A 538 -13.83 -11.78 14.93
CA ARG A 538 -13.94 -11.02 16.17
C ARG A 538 -14.78 -9.76 15.94
N PRO A 539 -15.90 -9.56 16.69
CA PRO A 539 -16.77 -8.42 16.46
C PRO A 539 -16.08 -7.06 16.58
N ASP A 540 -15.12 -6.91 17.50
CA ASP A 540 -14.41 -5.64 17.69
C ASP A 540 -13.50 -5.33 16.49
N SER A 541 -12.69 -6.29 16.02
CA SER A 541 -11.83 -6.12 14.84
C SER A 541 -12.62 -5.88 13.56
N MET A 542 -13.75 -6.56 13.39
CA MET A 542 -14.65 -6.29 12.27
C MET A 542 -15.26 -4.87 12.37
N GLY A 543 -15.53 -4.38 13.58
CA GLY A 543 -16.02 -3.03 13.80
C GLY A 543 -15.00 -1.95 13.45
N GLU A 544 -13.72 -2.19 13.75
CA GLU A 544 -12.61 -1.31 13.36
C GLU A 544 -12.51 -1.21 11.83
N PHE A 545 -12.59 -2.34 11.13
CA PHE A 545 -12.60 -2.39 9.67
C PHE A 545 -13.79 -1.59 9.10
N VAL A 546 -15.01 -1.88 9.56
CA VAL A 546 -16.24 -1.23 9.06
C VAL A 546 -16.20 0.29 9.24
N GLU A 547 -15.77 0.77 10.41
CA GLU A 547 -15.70 2.21 10.69
C GLU A 547 -14.61 2.92 9.89
N SER A 548 -13.48 2.25 9.64
CA SER A 548 -12.40 2.79 8.79
C SER A 548 -12.86 2.92 7.33
N VAL A 549 -13.49 1.89 6.78
CA VAL A 549 -14.05 1.93 5.42
C VAL A 549 -15.15 3.00 5.30
N ARG A 550 -15.97 3.18 6.34
CA ARG A 550 -16.97 4.26 6.39
C ARG A 550 -16.32 5.63 6.36
N ALA A 551 -15.25 5.87 7.14
CA ALA A 551 -14.50 7.13 7.12
C ALA A 551 -13.90 7.45 5.75
N ILE A 552 -13.29 6.45 5.09
CA ILE A 552 -12.78 6.59 3.71
C ILE A 552 -13.90 7.02 2.76
N GLY A 553 -15.04 6.33 2.81
CA GLY A 553 -16.19 6.67 1.96
C GLY A 553 -16.72 8.09 2.21
N ASP A 554 -16.87 8.49 3.47
CA ASP A 554 -17.40 9.80 3.83
C ASP A 554 -16.45 10.94 3.44
N PHE A 555 -15.14 10.76 3.63
CA PHE A 555 -14.11 11.71 3.21
C PHE A 555 -14.07 11.85 1.68
N CYS A 556 -14.05 10.74 0.95
CA CYS A 556 -13.98 10.74 -0.51
C CYS A 556 -15.22 11.39 -1.15
N ARG A 557 -16.41 11.18 -0.60
CA ARG A 557 -17.63 11.89 -1.04
C ARG A 557 -17.51 13.40 -0.84
N LYS A 558 -16.96 13.83 0.31
CA LYS A 558 -16.81 15.25 0.64
C LYS A 558 -15.89 15.96 -0.36
N PHE A 559 -14.73 15.37 -0.66
CA PHE A 559 -13.71 15.95 -1.53
C PHE A 559 -13.86 15.55 -3.01
N LYS A 560 -14.87 14.74 -3.34
CA LYS A 560 -15.09 14.17 -4.68
C LYS A 560 -13.86 13.43 -5.20
N LEU A 561 -13.22 12.67 -4.32
CA LEU A 561 -12.07 11.84 -4.66
C LEU A 561 -12.55 10.44 -5.04
N PRO A 562 -12.12 9.90 -6.19
CA PRO A 562 -12.38 8.51 -6.53
C PRO A 562 -11.45 7.59 -5.72
N VAL A 563 -12.01 6.43 -5.33
CA VAL A 563 -11.22 5.31 -4.81
C VAL A 563 -11.04 4.33 -5.95
N VAL A 564 -9.84 4.28 -6.50
CA VAL A 564 -9.62 3.71 -7.85
C VAL A 564 -9.13 2.26 -7.81
N ALA A 565 -8.47 1.88 -6.73
CA ALA A 565 -8.06 0.51 -6.44
C ALA A 565 -7.95 0.33 -4.93
N GLY A 566 -7.78 -0.92 -4.50
CA GLY A 566 -7.41 -1.20 -3.13
C GLY A 566 -6.99 -2.65 -2.90
N ASN A 567 -6.69 -2.96 -1.65
CA ASN A 567 -6.32 -4.27 -1.13
C ASN A 567 -6.86 -4.45 0.30
N VAL A 568 -7.21 -5.68 0.70
CA VAL A 568 -7.62 -5.98 2.07
C VAL A 568 -6.84 -7.18 2.60
N SER A 569 -6.10 -6.95 3.68
CA SER A 569 -5.43 -7.98 4.46
C SER A 569 -6.13 -8.13 5.81
N LEU A 570 -6.76 -9.28 6.03
CA LEU A 570 -7.39 -9.65 7.30
C LEU A 570 -6.56 -10.72 8.00
N TYR A 571 -6.97 -11.13 9.21
CA TYR A 571 -6.29 -12.16 9.99
C TYR A 571 -4.84 -11.81 10.40
N ASN A 572 -4.49 -10.52 10.39
CA ASN A 572 -3.19 -10.04 10.84
C ASN A 572 -3.08 -10.16 12.38
N GLY A 573 -2.42 -11.21 12.84
CA GLY A 573 -2.23 -11.49 14.26
C GLY A 573 -1.64 -12.87 14.51
N SER A 574 -1.12 -13.06 15.72
CA SER A 574 -0.52 -14.33 16.17
C SER A 574 -1.05 -14.71 17.55
N GLY A 575 -1.56 -15.94 17.69
CA GLY A 575 -2.19 -16.40 18.93
C GLY A 575 -3.34 -15.50 19.37
N SER A 576 -3.22 -14.91 20.57
CA SER A 576 -4.18 -13.94 21.13
C SER A 576 -3.90 -12.49 20.71
N SER A 577 -2.71 -12.21 20.17
CA SER A 577 -2.32 -10.87 19.72
C SER A 577 -2.90 -10.55 18.34
N THR A 578 -3.28 -9.30 18.14
CA THR A 578 -3.77 -8.76 16.88
C THR A 578 -3.04 -7.45 16.62
N ILE A 579 -2.80 -7.13 15.35
CA ILE A 579 -2.33 -5.79 14.99
C ILE A 579 -3.39 -4.76 15.40
N ILE A 580 -2.96 -3.51 15.62
CA ILE A 580 -3.88 -2.38 15.62
C ILE A 580 -4.40 -2.10 14.19
N PRO A 581 -5.62 -1.55 14.03
CA PRO A 581 -6.19 -1.27 12.72
C PRO A 581 -5.30 -0.31 11.92
N THR A 582 -4.92 -0.71 10.70
CA THR A 582 -3.91 -0.01 9.88
C THR A 582 -4.42 0.15 8.44
N PRO A 583 -5.34 1.12 8.19
CA PRO A 583 -5.77 1.49 6.85
C PRO A 583 -4.72 2.40 6.21
N THR A 584 -3.79 1.81 5.45
CA THR A 584 -2.78 2.55 4.70
C THR A 584 -3.43 3.21 3.49
N ILE A 585 -3.18 4.50 3.26
CA ILE A 585 -3.74 5.25 2.14
C ILE A 585 -2.62 5.78 1.27
N LEU A 586 -2.72 5.54 -0.04
CA LEU A 586 -1.90 6.16 -1.08
C LEU A 586 -2.71 7.27 -1.74
N PHE A 587 -2.21 8.50 -1.69
CA PHE A 587 -2.76 9.64 -2.41
C PHE A 587 -1.98 9.90 -3.69
N THR A 588 -2.71 10.16 -4.77
CA THR A 588 -2.16 10.68 -6.02
C THR A 588 -2.77 12.05 -6.29
N GLY A 589 -1.92 13.04 -6.57
CA GLY A 589 -2.30 14.39 -6.96
C GLY A 589 -1.75 14.78 -8.32
N ILE A 590 -2.35 15.81 -8.93
CA ILE A 590 -1.86 16.44 -10.14
C ILE A 590 -1.06 17.69 -9.77
N CYS A 591 0.19 17.73 -10.21
CA CYS A 591 1.00 18.94 -10.22
C CYS A 591 0.94 19.53 -11.63
N GLU A 592 0.21 20.62 -11.84
CA GLU A 592 0.03 21.19 -13.19
C GLU A 592 1.35 21.68 -13.80
N ASN A 593 2.26 22.18 -12.97
CA ASN A 593 3.60 22.57 -13.40
C ASN A 593 4.63 22.26 -12.31
N VAL A 594 5.46 21.25 -12.56
CA VAL A 594 6.49 20.80 -11.62
C VAL A 594 7.55 21.85 -11.28
N THR A 595 7.75 22.91 -12.07
CA THR A 595 8.69 24.00 -11.71
C THR A 595 8.15 24.93 -10.63
N ALA A 596 6.85 24.92 -10.40
CA ALA A 596 6.21 25.73 -9.37
C ALA A 596 6.03 24.96 -8.04
N ALA A 597 6.40 23.66 -8.00
CA ALA A 597 6.23 22.85 -6.81
C ALA A 597 6.93 23.46 -5.59
N LEU A 598 6.23 23.41 -4.46
CA LEU A 598 6.78 23.78 -3.16
C LEU A 598 7.48 22.59 -2.53
N SER A 599 8.45 22.87 -1.67
CA SER A 599 9.03 21.89 -0.76
C SER A 599 9.08 22.44 0.66
N SER A 600 9.29 21.52 1.60
CA SER A 600 9.03 21.74 3.02
C SER A 600 10.05 22.67 3.67
N GLU A 601 11.29 22.72 3.20
CA GLU A 601 12.34 23.45 3.90
C GLU A 601 12.27 24.98 3.75
N PHE A 602 12.58 25.70 4.82
CA PHE A 602 12.68 27.16 4.81
C PHE A 602 13.67 27.63 3.74
N LYS A 603 13.31 28.68 3.00
CA LYS A 603 14.06 29.15 1.83
C LYS A 603 14.96 30.35 2.11
N GLY A 604 14.62 31.17 3.11
CA GLY A 604 15.37 32.38 3.43
C GLY A 604 15.15 32.87 4.86
N ALA A 605 16.00 33.81 5.31
CA ALA A 605 15.90 34.44 6.62
C ALA A 605 14.99 35.69 6.57
N GLY A 606 14.34 36.00 7.70
CA GLY A 606 13.48 37.16 7.89
C GLY A 606 12.03 36.95 7.46
N ASN A 607 11.72 35.82 6.81
CA ASN A 607 10.37 35.46 6.39
C ASN A 607 9.50 35.15 7.61
N MET A 608 8.21 35.39 7.48
CA MET A 608 7.20 35.06 8.48
C MET A 608 6.90 33.56 8.47
N ILE A 609 6.74 33.00 9.67
CA ILE A 609 6.25 31.64 9.89
C ILE A 609 4.80 31.75 10.32
N VAL A 610 3.90 31.18 9.53
CA VAL A 610 2.44 31.27 9.73
C VAL A 610 1.87 29.87 9.89
N LEU A 611 1.15 29.64 10.98
CA LEU A 611 0.32 28.46 11.15
C LEU A 611 -1.05 28.69 10.52
N ILE A 612 -1.47 27.76 9.67
CA ILE A 612 -2.80 27.72 9.05
C ILE A 612 -3.63 26.64 9.73
N GLY A 613 -4.87 26.97 10.09
CA GLY A 613 -5.81 26.05 10.72
C GLY A 613 -5.92 26.22 12.24
N LYS A 614 -6.97 25.64 12.83
CA LYS A 614 -7.11 25.58 14.29
C LYS A 614 -6.05 24.67 14.91
N SER A 615 -5.59 25.03 16.11
CA SER A 615 -4.67 24.21 16.91
C SER A 615 -5.31 23.80 18.24
N PRO A 616 -6.16 22.76 18.25
CA PRO A 616 -6.72 22.23 19.49
C PRO A 616 -5.58 21.78 20.41
N PRO A 617 -5.57 22.16 21.71
CA PRO A 617 -4.55 21.70 22.64
C PRO A 617 -4.84 20.27 23.12
N ASP A 618 -4.90 19.30 22.20
CA ASP A 618 -5.24 17.90 22.47
C ASP A 618 -4.05 16.98 22.19
N LEU A 619 -3.59 16.27 23.21
CA LEU A 619 -2.48 15.32 23.12
C LEU A 619 -2.95 13.87 22.92
N SER A 620 -4.26 13.63 22.84
CA SER A 620 -4.80 12.27 22.75
C SER A 620 -4.25 11.54 21.53
N GLY A 621 -3.57 10.43 21.75
CA GLY A 621 -2.95 9.59 20.73
C GLY A 621 -1.66 10.15 20.11
N SER A 622 -1.22 11.36 20.49
CA SER A 622 0.01 11.97 19.97
C SER A 622 1.25 11.16 20.33
N LEU A 623 2.29 11.22 19.49
CA LEU A 623 3.57 10.59 19.76
C LEU A 623 4.19 11.08 21.08
N TYR A 624 4.01 12.36 21.42
CA TYR A 624 4.45 12.91 22.71
C TYR A 624 3.70 12.32 23.91
N SER A 625 2.38 12.08 23.80
CA SER A 625 1.63 11.43 24.88
C SER A 625 2.15 10.03 25.17
N ILE A 626 2.49 9.29 24.12
CA ILE A 626 3.03 7.93 24.20
C ILE A 626 4.44 7.95 24.78
N TYR A 627 5.30 8.84 24.28
CA TYR A 627 6.64 9.09 24.83
C TYR A 627 6.57 9.42 26.33
N SER A 628 5.53 10.16 26.76
CA SER A 628 5.31 10.53 28.16
C SER A 628 4.61 9.45 29.00
N GLY A 629 4.33 8.27 28.43
CA GLY A 629 3.66 7.16 29.12
C GLY A 629 2.18 7.42 29.44
N VAL A 630 1.51 8.30 28.68
CA VAL A 630 0.11 8.68 28.89
C VAL A 630 -0.81 7.80 28.06
N THR A 631 -1.79 7.18 28.72
CA THR A 631 -2.86 6.44 28.04
C THR A 631 -3.93 7.39 27.50
N SER A 632 -4.29 7.22 26.23
CA SER A 632 -5.41 7.91 25.56
C SER A 632 -6.59 6.95 25.36
N TYR A 633 -7.81 7.48 25.30
CA TYR A 633 -9.05 6.69 25.21
C TYR A 633 -9.91 6.98 23.97
N ASP A 634 -9.62 8.07 23.27
CA ASP A 634 -10.28 8.50 22.04
C ASP A 634 -9.27 9.24 21.15
N ALA A 635 -9.59 9.43 19.86
CA ALA A 635 -8.79 10.24 18.94
C ALA A 635 -9.45 11.61 18.73
N PRO A 636 -8.67 12.69 18.51
CA PRO A 636 -9.22 14.00 18.19
C PRO A 636 -10.12 13.95 16.95
N SER A 637 -11.23 14.71 16.96
CA SER A 637 -12.11 14.82 15.79
C SER A 637 -11.47 15.66 14.69
N VAL A 638 -11.65 15.25 13.44
CA VAL A 638 -11.17 15.98 12.26
C VAL A 638 -12.29 16.79 11.62
N ASP A 639 -12.10 18.10 11.50
CA ASP A 639 -13.04 19.02 10.85
C ASP A 639 -12.80 19.03 9.33
N ILE A 640 -13.49 18.17 8.59
CA ILE A 640 -13.36 18.08 7.12
C ILE A 640 -13.88 19.32 6.39
N ASP A 641 -14.76 20.11 7.01
CA ASP A 641 -15.24 21.36 6.45
C ASP A 641 -14.17 22.44 6.53
N GLU A 642 -13.45 22.51 7.66
CA GLU A 642 -12.26 23.35 7.80
C GLU A 642 -11.17 22.96 6.79
N LEU A 643 -10.88 21.67 6.63
CA LEU A 643 -9.90 21.21 5.63
C LEU A 643 -10.24 21.69 4.21
N SER A 644 -11.53 21.68 3.83
CA SER A 644 -11.99 22.22 2.54
C SER A 644 -11.76 23.73 2.40
N ARG A 645 -11.90 24.51 3.47
CA ARG A 645 -11.62 25.96 3.46
C ARG A 645 -10.12 26.23 3.41
N ILE A 646 -9.33 25.47 4.16
CA ILE A 646 -7.86 25.51 4.13
C ILE A 646 -7.37 25.22 2.71
N TYR A 647 -7.87 24.15 2.08
CA TYR A 647 -7.55 23.79 0.71
C TYR A 647 -7.79 24.93 -0.27
N SER A 648 -8.99 25.52 -0.22
CA SER A 648 -9.36 26.62 -1.10
C SER A 648 -8.45 27.84 -0.92
N GLY A 649 -8.14 28.20 0.32
CA GLY A 649 -7.25 29.33 0.62
C GLY A 649 -5.79 29.06 0.26
N PHE A 650 -5.29 27.85 0.53
CA PHE A 650 -3.91 27.47 0.23
C PHE A 650 -3.64 27.47 -1.28
N ILE A 651 -4.51 26.85 -2.08
CA ILE A 651 -4.37 26.85 -3.54
C ILE A 651 -4.50 28.28 -4.11
N ALA A 652 -5.35 29.12 -3.54
CA ALA A 652 -5.44 30.53 -3.92
C ALA A 652 -4.16 31.31 -3.58
N ALA A 653 -3.52 31.05 -2.44
CA ALA A 653 -2.24 31.67 -2.07
C ALA A 653 -1.08 31.16 -2.95
N PHE A 654 -1.04 29.84 -3.19
CA PHE A 654 -0.05 29.19 -4.05
C PHE A 654 -0.10 29.73 -5.49
N SER A 655 -1.28 29.79 -6.10
CA SER A 655 -1.46 30.29 -7.48
C SER A 655 -1.06 31.76 -7.66
N ARG A 656 -1.00 32.53 -6.57
CA ARG A 656 -0.53 33.93 -6.56
C ARG A 656 0.95 34.07 -6.22
N GLY A 657 1.66 32.96 -5.96
CA GLY A 657 3.08 32.96 -5.59
C GLY A 657 3.37 33.50 -4.18
N LEU A 658 2.39 33.42 -3.27
CA LEU A 658 2.48 34.00 -1.92
C LEU A 658 3.06 33.05 -0.87
N VAL A 659 3.30 31.79 -1.23
CA VAL A 659 3.85 30.76 -0.34
C VAL A 659 5.28 30.46 -0.76
N VAL A 660 6.22 30.60 0.18
CA VAL A 660 7.66 30.39 -0.08
C VAL A 660 8.05 28.92 0.14
N SER A 661 7.57 28.34 1.24
CA SER A 661 7.64 26.92 1.56
C SER A 661 6.45 26.56 2.46
N ALA A 662 6.09 25.29 2.52
CA ALA A 662 5.02 24.82 3.40
C ALA A 662 5.23 23.36 3.79
N HIS A 663 4.79 23.01 4.99
CA HIS A 663 4.88 21.66 5.54
C HIS A 663 3.63 21.36 6.38
N ASP A 664 3.11 20.15 6.28
CA ASP A 664 2.00 19.70 7.10
C ASP A 664 2.41 19.58 8.59
N VAL A 665 1.44 19.63 9.51
CA VAL A 665 1.69 19.36 10.94
C VAL A 665 1.03 18.05 11.30
N SER A 666 1.84 17.00 11.35
CA SER A 666 1.46 15.61 11.60
C SER A 666 2.14 15.06 12.87
N GLY A 667 2.85 13.94 12.76
CA GLY A 667 3.51 13.26 13.89
C GLY A 667 4.53 14.16 14.59
N GLY A 668 4.43 14.28 15.91
CA GLY A 668 5.30 15.16 16.71
C GLY A 668 4.90 16.64 16.72
N GLY A 669 3.83 17.02 16.01
CA GLY A 669 3.20 18.34 16.10
C GLY A 669 4.04 19.49 15.53
N ILE A 670 3.74 20.70 15.98
CA ILE A 670 4.38 21.94 15.50
C ILE A 670 5.89 21.91 15.72
N ALA A 671 6.34 21.28 16.82
CA ALA A 671 7.76 21.14 17.12
C ALA A 671 8.51 20.48 15.95
N MET A 672 8.10 19.26 15.59
CA MET A 672 8.78 18.50 14.55
C MET A 672 8.63 19.13 13.17
N ALA A 673 7.43 19.57 12.81
CA ALA A 673 7.22 20.27 11.53
C ALA A 673 8.17 21.48 11.39
N ALA A 674 8.28 22.34 12.40
CA ALA A 674 9.19 23.49 12.33
C ALA A 674 10.68 23.08 12.29
N PHE A 675 11.06 22.01 12.98
CA PHE A 675 12.43 21.48 12.95
C PHE A 675 12.78 20.92 11.56
N GLU A 676 11.90 20.13 10.98
CA GLU A 676 12.08 19.55 9.65
C GLU A 676 12.16 20.62 8.57
N MET A 677 11.36 21.70 8.67
CA MET A 677 11.50 22.87 7.80
C MET A 677 12.86 23.57 7.96
N SER A 678 13.43 23.58 9.17
CA SER A 678 14.71 24.22 9.49
C SER A 678 15.91 23.44 8.93
N PHE A 679 15.87 22.10 8.97
CA PHE A 679 17.01 21.25 8.62
C PHE A 679 17.44 21.39 7.17
N GLY A 680 16.50 21.48 6.23
CA GLY A 680 16.75 21.45 4.78
C GLY A 680 17.80 22.44 4.26
N ARG A 681 18.00 23.56 4.96
CA ARG A 681 19.01 24.59 4.64
C ARG A 681 19.82 25.07 5.85
N GLY A 682 19.65 24.45 7.01
CA GLY A 682 20.26 24.90 8.26
C GLY A 682 19.79 26.29 8.70
N ILE A 683 18.56 26.70 8.34
CA ILE A 683 18.02 28.03 8.68
C ILE A 683 17.25 27.92 9.99
N GLY A 684 17.72 28.61 11.02
CA GLY A 684 17.06 28.69 12.32
C GLY A 684 15.72 29.44 12.28
N PHE A 685 15.06 29.52 13.42
CA PHE A 685 13.82 30.28 13.57
C PHE A 685 13.57 30.70 15.01
N SER A 686 12.72 31.70 15.16
CA SER A 686 12.14 32.10 16.44
C SER A 686 10.62 32.11 16.31
N ILE A 687 9.94 31.35 17.18
CA ILE A 687 8.48 31.31 17.27
C ILE A 687 7.99 31.59 18.70
N ASP A 688 6.82 32.20 18.82
CA ASP A 688 6.10 32.44 20.05
C ASP A 688 4.74 31.73 20.02
N LEU A 689 4.50 30.88 21.02
CA LEU A 689 3.29 30.07 21.15
C LEU A 689 2.20 30.76 22.00
N SER A 690 2.47 31.96 22.52
CA SER A 690 1.57 32.68 23.45
C SER A 690 0.16 32.83 22.90
N ASP A 691 0.05 33.19 21.62
CA ASP A 691 -1.24 33.46 20.95
C ASP A 691 -1.89 32.20 20.33
N LEU A 692 -1.26 31.03 20.44
CA LEU A 692 -1.75 29.82 19.78
C LEU A 692 -3.00 29.24 20.46
N SER A 693 -2.98 29.13 21.79
CA SER A 693 -4.10 28.68 22.62
C SER A 693 -3.82 28.93 24.10
N ASN A 694 -4.82 28.69 24.96
CA ASN A 694 -4.66 28.68 26.42
C ASN A 694 -4.15 27.33 26.98
N GLY A 695 -3.74 26.39 26.11
CA GLY A 695 -3.18 25.09 26.53
C GLY A 695 -1.80 25.24 27.15
N ARG A 696 -1.29 24.17 27.77
CA ARG A 696 0.10 24.13 28.24
C ARG A 696 1.08 24.09 27.06
N THR A 697 2.32 24.49 27.29
CA THR A 697 3.37 24.56 26.25
C THR A 697 3.57 23.22 25.53
N THR A 698 3.53 22.08 26.24
CA THR A 698 3.58 20.75 25.58
C THR A 698 2.37 20.46 24.70
N GLN A 699 1.17 20.88 25.09
CA GLN A 699 -0.03 20.72 24.24
C GLN A 699 0.08 21.57 22.97
N LYS A 700 0.61 22.79 23.09
CA LYS A 700 0.84 23.69 21.95
C LYS A 700 1.85 23.11 20.95
N LEU A 701 2.94 22.54 21.45
CA LEU A 701 4.03 21.99 20.65
C LEU A 701 3.69 20.66 20.00
N PHE A 702 3.12 19.73 20.77
CA PHE A 702 3.05 18.33 20.39
C PHE A 702 1.66 17.79 20.14
N SER A 703 0.62 18.64 20.21
CA SER A 703 -0.68 18.22 19.69
C SER A 703 -0.53 17.84 18.23
N GLU A 704 -1.16 16.74 17.84
CA GLU A 704 -1.28 16.24 16.46
C GLU A 704 -2.73 16.43 15.94
N ALA A 705 -3.57 17.16 16.69
CA ALA A 705 -4.96 17.40 16.35
C ALA A 705 -5.14 18.54 15.34
N GLY A 706 -6.24 18.50 14.60
CA GLY A 706 -6.65 19.55 13.66
C GLY A 706 -6.00 19.45 12.28
N ASN A 707 -6.38 20.35 11.38
CA ASN A 707 -5.88 20.41 10.00
C ASN A 707 -4.82 21.50 9.88
N ARG A 708 -3.60 21.24 10.37
CA ARG A 708 -2.58 22.29 10.51
C ARG A 708 -1.50 22.20 9.44
N ILE A 709 -1.04 23.37 8.99
CA ILE A 709 0.06 23.55 8.03
C ILE A 709 0.93 24.71 8.55
N ILE A 710 2.25 24.59 8.48
CA ILE A 710 3.19 25.70 8.66
C ILE A 710 3.60 26.20 7.27
N ALA A 711 3.48 27.51 7.04
CA ALA A 711 3.89 28.16 5.81
C ALA A 711 4.92 29.26 6.09
N GLU A 712 5.95 29.31 5.23
CA GLU A 712 6.87 30.43 5.14
C GLU A 712 6.30 31.45 4.15
N VAL A 713 6.15 32.70 4.58
CA VAL A 713 5.56 33.79 3.81
C VAL A 713 6.46 35.01 3.93
N LYS A 714 6.71 35.74 2.83
CA LYS A 714 7.44 37.01 2.93
C LYS A 714 6.62 38.04 3.69
N GLU A 715 7.29 38.91 4.45
CA GLU A 715 6.59 39.90 5.27
C GLU A 715 5.70 40.83 4.42
N GLU A 716 6.19 41.27 3.27
CA GLU A 716 5.45 42.12 2.34
C GLU A 716 4.21 41.43 1.73
N ASP A 717 4.19 40.10 1.68
CA ASP A 717 3.14 39.31 1.04
C ASP A 717 2.04 38.85 2.03
N TYR A 718 2.27 38.99 3.34
CA TYR A 718 1.38 38.45 4.38
C TYR A 718 -0.07 38.97 4.28
N GLU A 719 -0.26 40.26 3.98
CA GLU A 719 -1.59 40.85 3.89
C GLU A 719 -2.39 40.26 2.71
N GLU A 720 -1.75 40.01 1.57
CA GLU A 720 -2.39 39.35 0.43
C GLU A 720 -2.59 37.84 0.67
N PHE A 721 -1.62 37.21 1.33
CA PHE A 721 -1.71 35.80 1.74
C PHE A 721 -2.92 35.58 2.65
N SER A 722 -3.08 36.42 3.69
CA SER A 722 -4.17 36.26 4.67
C SER A 722 -5.56 36.41 4.04
N LYS A 723 -5.71 37.28 3.02
CA LYS A 723 -6.96 37.46 2.28
C LYS A 723 -7.39 36.24 1.46
N CYS A 724 -6.48 35.30 1.17
CA CYS A 724 -6.83 34.05 0.50
C CYS A 724 -7.64 33.11 1.41
N PHE A 725 -7.55 33.28 2.72
CA PHE A 725 -8.20 32.40 3.70
C PHE A 725 -9.47 33.04 4.25
N THR A 726 -10.60 32.35 4.09
CA THR A 726 -11.91 32.74 4.65
C THR A 726 -12.33 31.73 5.71
N ASP A 727 -12.69 32.19 6.91
CA ASP A 727 -13.10 31.34 8.04
C ASP A 727 -12.09 30.22 8.38
N VAL A 728 -10.80 30.56 8.29
CA VAL A 728 -9.66 29.72 8.66
C VAL A 728 -8.80 30.53 9.63
N ASN A 729 -8.40 29.89 10.73
CA ASN A 729 -7.51 30.52 11.71
C ASN A 729 -6.09 30.64 11.14
N LEU A 730 -5.50 31.83 11.24
CA LEU A 730 -4.10 32.09 10.87
C LEU A 730 -3.37 32.66 12.08
N VAL A 731 -2.25 32.04 12.48
CA VAL A 731 -1.43 32.50 13.60
C VAL A 731 -0.04 32.83 13.10
N LYS A 732 0.43 34.05 13.36
CA LYS A 732 1.82 34.45 13.12
C LYS A 732 2.66 33.83 14.23
N LEU A 733 3.33 32.72 13.94
CA LEU A 733 4.18 32.06 14.93
C LEU A 733 5.47 32.83 15.17
N GLY A 734 6.07 33.38 14.11
CA GLY A 734 7.34 34.11 14.25
C GLY A 734 8.06 34.26 12.93
N ARG A 735 9.39 34.08 12.94
CA ARG A 735 10.25 34.33 11.78
C ARG A 735 11.41 33.34 11.63
N THR A 736 11.83 33.14 10.39
CA THR A 736 13.05 32.40 10.03
C THR A 736 14.30 33.26 10.23
N GLY A 737 15.44 32.65 10.53
CA GLY A 737 16.74 33.31 10.59
C GLY A 737 17.72 32.73 11.61
N GLY A 738 19.00 33.04 11.42
CA GLY A 738 20.08 32.53 12.27
C GLY A 738 20.32 31.03 12.09
N ASP A 739 20.98 30.43 13.08
CA ASP A 739 21.38 29.01 13.14
C ASP A 739 20.83 28.33 14.41
N ARG A 740 19.81 28.95 15.04
CA ARG A 740 19.21 28.49 16.29
C ARG A 740 17.71 28.31 16.17
N VAL A 741 17.19 27.36 16.92
CA VAL A 741 15.77 27.12 17.17
C VAL A 741 15.41 27.78 18.49
N VAL A 742 14.57 28.80 18.44
CA VAL A 742 14.09 29.57 19.60
C VAL A 742 12.58 29.43 19.70
N ILE A 743 12.09 28.92 20.84
CA ILE A 743 10.66 28.79 21.11
C ILE A 743 10.34 29.46 22.43
N ASP A 744 9.47 30.46 22.37
CA ASP A 744 8.97 31.21 23.50
C ASP A 744 7.48 30.89 23.75
N ASP A 745 7.05 30.99 25.00
CA ASP A 745 5.64 30.93 25.39
C ASP A 745 5.42 31.78 26.66
N VAL A 746 4.41 32.62 26.67
CA VAL A 746 4.06 33.54 27.78
C VAL A 746 5.27 34.31 28.32
N SER A 747 6.07 34.91 27.41
CA SER A 747 7.29 35.69 27.73
C SER A 747 8.42 34.90 28.41
N GLN A 748 8.40 33.57 28.35
CA GLN A 748 9.49 32.71 28.80
C GLN A 748 10.10 31.96 27.60
N ASN A 749 11.43 31.87 27.58
CA ASN A 749 12.13 31.03 26.62
C ASN A 749 12.16 29.58 27.10
N TYR A 750 11.62 28.68 26.28
CA TYR A 750 11.53 27.25 26.57
C TYR A 750 12.57 26.45 25.80
N VAL A 751 12.74 26.74 24.50
CA VAL A 751 13.75 26.07 23.66
C VAL A 751 14.73 27.11 23.12
N ASN A 752 16.01 26.76 23.16
CA ASN A 752 17.09 27.51 22.56
C ASN A 752 18.24 26.54 22.21
N LEU A 753 18.16 25.91 21.04
CA LEU A 753 19.11 24.91 20.55
C LEU A 753 19.77 25.34 19.24
N GLY A 754 20.96 24.82 18.94
CA GLY A 754 21.50 24.94 17.58
C GLY A 754 20.72 24.06 16.61
N VAL A 755 20.51 24.51 15.37
CA VAL A 755 19.84 23.70 14.34
C VAL A 755 20.59 22.39 14.11
N GLU A 756 21.91 22.45 14.00
CA GLU A 756 22.76 21.27 13.79
C GLU A 756 22.76 20.30 14.98
N GLU A 757 22.64 20.81 16.21
CA GLU A 757 22.55 19.96 17.41
C GLU A 757 21.26 19.12 17.41
N LEU A 758 20.14 19.76 17.05
CA LEU A 758 18.84 19.09 16.96
C LEU A 758 18.77 18.14 15.75
N ARG A 759 19.36 18.55 14.63
CA ARG A 759 19.50 17.72 13.44
C ARG A 759 20.30 16.46 13.72
N ASP A 760 21.42 16.56 14.44
CA ASP A 760 22.25 15.40 14.78
C ASP A 760 21.47 14.34 15.55
N ALA A 761 20.66 14.77 16.54
CA ALA A 761 19.78 13.87 17.28
C ALA A 761 18.71 13.20 16.39
N TRP A 762 18.14 13.96 15.44
CA TRP A 762 17.15 13.47 14.49
C TRP A 762 17.75 12.52 13.43
N ASP A 763 18.93 12.82 12.90
CA ASP A 763 19.60 12.03 11.85
C ASP A 763 20.00 10.63 12.36
N HIS A 764 20.43 10.54 13.62
CA HIS A 764 20.97 9.32 14.22
C HIS A 764 19.93 8.51 15.01
N GLY A 765 18.67 8.94 15.07
CA GLY A 765 17.61 8.23 15.80
C GLY A 765 17.40 6.79 15.34
N LEU A 766 17.67 6.47 14.06
CA LEU A 766 17.60 5.11 13.51
C LEU A 766 18.91 4.31 13.54
N ASP A 767 20.04 4.88 13.94
CA ASP A 767 21.37 4.26 13.74
C ASP A 767 21.57 2.95 14.52
N ASN A 768 20.92 2.81 15.66
CA ASN A 768 20.99 1.58 16.45
C ASN A 768 20.09 0.46 15.92
N TYR A 769 19.25 0.77 14.92
CA TYR A 769 18.11 -0.03 14.51
C TYR A 769 18.25 -0.62 13.10
N ILE A 770 18.94 0.06 12.19
CA ILE A 770 19.12 -0.36 10.79
C ILE A 770 20.57 -0.32 10.34
#